data_AF-A0A0S7YPF7-F1
#
_entry.id   AF-A0A0S7YPF7-F1
#
_cell.length_a   1.000
_cell.length_b   1.000
_cell.length_c   1.000
_cell.angle_alpha   90.00
_cell.angle_beta   90.00
_cell.angle_gamma   90.00
#
_symmetry.space_group_name_H-M   'P 1'
#
loop_
_entity.id
_entity.type
_entity.pdbx_description
1 polymer ?
#
loop_
_entity_poly.entity_id
_entity_poly.type
_entity_poly.pdbx_seq_one_letter_code
_entity_poly.pdbx_strand_id
1 'polypeptide(L)'
;MSDRDALLRIVYENAGEENQVPLSDLVATATGFLDHFAEKSLVGERFSNIVETGDGATKFSRLLEACGCSGDPETFFSQLLLTLGKADGNETISINGIEMPHLLLMAILEVVLPGNQFISIKSCEQLEKATNIRVPERRRADMQRVIDTYPVRLSMHTIRQMRVSGNVAYQYLPFVEELDTVGHTNTWIGQFHQGLLEQMYQNRVIFLLNMTCPVYCRFCFRKHKDSRNESNPTPVDVEKAVAYVQNSPSIKEIVVTGGDPFVNRANMACAIDGLMEIEHVQNLRLATRSIAYYPHMFLSEDAKLLNYLKRKNLALQHRGKRMEVATHFIHPDEISPQSLLIITELVKSGIAVYVQTPFLKNCNDEGPELARLFSLLRGAGAELHYIYIPCSPIHGNSVYWTPISKGLAAGNYLRAHLSDRIIPRICTATPIGKMDWHTSGWAVEPVADNPNFMWIRTPYTPEYFKQFATLAKDLDNMRVNAEGTIDVQYMAQIGDESIFLGARPARRDVKPAARRPKGVEEVLPLVRKCENRSHSIVDTGSATLSRVHETRVEIDTGCSQQDLDYIGRDERITDVVMVSETDATQSLYRINQIIGALGAVPHVNSVRLRSLNSNYEPQSYTAVVIDKLGDLNKLTIVNPLRLEIETQFLVAEELTPAHKRLVRRLNNKGITVYNNTPLLGGINDTPDAIHRLAYSCRQSGIEFHHLYIAGLPIQDQWNAANPISLYDAVDIATAVRRQGSGREVPRYMIRTILGEVDFGLSSAFIGDGENVSVKLLCYDLAYFKAMSADFTWPAGIREDGDGKPIVPVSGLLKTTDFALS
;
A
#
# COMPACT_ATOMS: atom_id res chain seq x y z
N MET A 1 -24.46 -47.94 -18.03
CA MET A 1 -23.42 -48.49 -17.13
C MET A 1 -22.95 -47.31 -16.30
N SER A 2 -22.94 -47.42 -14.97
CA SER A 2 -22.53 -46.30 -14.11
C SER A 2 -21.04 -46.07 -14.27
N ASP A 3 -20.64 -44.97 -14.91
CA ASP A 3 -19.26 -44.50 -14.81
C ASP A 3 -19.02 -44.15 -13.34
N ARG A 4 -18.27 -45.01 -12.64
CA ARG A 4 -17.74 -44.66 -11.32
C ARG A 4 -16.62 -43.67 -11.57
N ASP A 5 -16.76 -42.47 -11.02
CA ASP A 5 -15.70 -41.47 -11.04
C ASP A 5 -14.41 -42.05 -10.43
N ALA A 6 -13.29 -41.84 -11.09
CA ALA A 6 -11.99 -42.32 -10.63
C ALA A 6 -11.60 -41.56 -9.35
N LEU A 7 -11.18 -42.29 -8.31
CA LEU A 7 -10.69 -41.70 -7.06
C LEU A 7 -9.17 -41.69 -7.09
N LEU A 8 -8.58 -40.50 -7.11
CA LEU A 8 -7.13 -40.32 -7.08
C LEU A 8 -6.63 -40.21 -5.65
N ARG A 9 -5.50 -40.84 -5.38
CA ARG A 9 -4.87 -40.91 -4.07
C ARG A 9 -3.84 -39.79 -3.90
N ILE A 10 -3.87 -39.10 -2.77
CA ILE A 10 -2.77 -38.24 -2.30
C ILE A 10 -2.26 -38.76 -0.96
N VAL A 11 -0.93 -38.85 -0.84
CA VAL A 11 -0.25 -39.27 0.38
C VAL A 11 0.58 -38.11 0.90
N TYR A 12 0.29 -37.65 2.11
CA TYR A 12 1.05 -36.61 2.80
C TYR A 12 2.24 -37.24 3.53
N GLU A 13 3.42 -37.19 2.91
CA GLU A 13 4.61 -37.94 3.33
C GLU A 13 5.01 -37.72 4.80
N ASN A 14 5.00 -36.46 5.25
CA ASN A 14 5.36 -36.05 6.60
C ASN A 14 4.20 -36.14 7.60
N ALA A 15 2.94 -36.00 7.17
CA ALA A 15 1.79 -36.17 8.07
C ALA A 15 1.41 -37.65 8.29
N GLY A 16 1.84 -38.54 7.40
CA GLY A 16 1.46 -39.96 7.43
C GLY A 16 -0.01 -40.20 7.16
N GLU A 17 -0.68 -39.25 6.48
CA GLU A 17 -2.10 -39.32 6.14
C GLU A 17 -2.30 -39.53 4.64
N GLU A 18 -3.43 -40.12 4.29
CA GLU A 18 -3.86 -40.33 2.91
C GLU A 18 -5.28 -39.84 2.75
N ASN A 19 -5.53 -39.16 1.63
CA ASN A 19 -6.86 -38.78 1.18
C ASN A 19 -7.12 -39.31 -0.23
N GLN A 20 -8.40 -39.43 -0.57
CA GLN A 20 -8.87 -39.73 -1.91
C GLN A 20 -9.73 -38.57 -2.41
N VAL A 21 -9.54 -38.19 -3.68
CA VAL A 21 -10.22 -37.07 -4.31
C VAL A 21 -10.84 -37.53 -5.63
N PRO A 22 -12.10 -37.20 -5.93
CA PRO A 22 -12.70 -37.53 -7.21
C PRO A 22 -12.02 -36.78 -8.37
N LEU A 23 -11.73 -37.50 -9.46
CA LEU A 23 -11.11 -36.93 -10.66
C LEU A 23 -12.00 -35.84 -11.27
N SER A 24 -13.33 -36.05 -11.28
CA SER A 24 -14.26 -35.07 -11.83
C SER A 24 -14.21 -33.72 -11.12
N ASP A 25 -14.02 -33.70 -9.79
CA ASP A 25 -13.89 -32.47 -9.01
C ASP A 25 -12.61 -31.70 -9.35
N LEU A 26 -11.50 -32.42 -9.55
CA LEU A 26 -10.22 -31.84 -9.96
C LEU A 26 -10.30 -31.23 -11.36
N VAL A 27 -10.88 -31.98 -12.31
CA VAL A 27 -11.11 -31.51 -13.69
C VAL A 27 -12.02 -30.28 -13.69
N ALA A 28 -13.14 -30.32 -12.98
CA ALA A 28 -14.08 -29.20 -12.88
C ALA A 28 -13.41 -27.95 -12.27
N THR A 29 -12.58 -28.14 -11.25
CA THR A 29 -11.85 -27.04 -10.60
C THR A 29 -10.79 -26.43 -11.51
N ALA A 30 -9.98 -27.26 -12.18
CA ALA A 30 -8.96 -26.78 -13.10
C ALA A 30 -9.56 -26.06 -14.30
N THR A 31 -10.57 -26.65 -14.94
CA THR A 31 -11.28 -26.02 -16.07
C THR A 31 -11.96 -24.72 -15.65
N GLY A 32 -12.67 -24.71 -14.51
CA GLY A 32 -13.28 -23.50 -13.96
C GLY A 32 -12.26 -22.41 -13.64
N PHE A 33 -11.10 -22.76 -13.08
CA PHE A 33 -10.02 -21.82 -12.84
C PHE A 33 -9.48 -21.25 -14.16
N LEU A 34 -9.19 -22.10 -15.14
CA LEU A 34 -8.62 -21.68 -16.42
C LEU A 34 -9.57 -20.79 -17.22
N ASP A 35 -10.87 -21.03 -17.10
CA ASP A 35 -11.90 -20.22 -17.74
C ASP A 35 -11.91 -18.79 -17.21
N HIS A 36 -11.79 -18.61 -15.89
CA HIS A 36 -12.00 -17.31 -15.23
C HIS A 36 -10.71 -16.58 -14.87
N PHE A 37 -9.61 -17.27 -14.63
CA PHE A 37 -8.42 -16.71 -13.95
C PHE A 37 -7.09 -16.92 -14.69
N ALA A 38 -7.07 -17.65 -15.80
CA ALA A 38 -5.83 -17.87 -16.58
C ALA A 38 -5.45 -16.66 -17.46
N GLU A 39 -5.38 -15.49 -16.84
CA GLU A 39 -4.91 -14.25 -17.46
C GLU A 39 -3.45 -14.01 -17.11
N LYS A 40 -2.68 -13.44 -18.05
CA LYS A 40 -1.24 -13.19 -17.90
C LYS A 40 -0.86 -12.49 -16.59
N SER A 41 -1.69 -11.54 -16.12
CA SER A 41 -1.47 -10.82 -14.86
C SER A 41 -1.55 -11.70 -13.61
N LEU A 42 -2.32 -12.79 -13.64
CA LEU A 42 -2.56 -13.70 -12.52
C LEU A 42 -1.70 -14.96 -12.57
N VAL A 43 -1.50 -15.54 -13.76
CA VAL A 43 -0.77 -16.81 -13.95
C VAL A 43 0.62 -16.65 -14.54
N GLY A 44 0.99 -15.43 -14.93
CA GLY A 44 2.28 -15.13 -15.55
C GLY A 44 2.31 -15.41 -17.05
N GLU A 45 3.28 -14.80 -17.73
CA GLU A 45 3.44 -14.86 -19.18
C GLU A 45 3.68 -16.28 -19.70
N ARG A 46 4.63 -17.01 -19.10
CA ARG A 46 4.99 -18.35 -19.57
C ARG A 46 3.80 -19.30 -19.58
N PHE A 47 3.01 -19.31 -18.52
CA PHE A 47 1.84 -20.18 -18.41
C PHE A 47 0.69 -19.72 -19.31
N SER A 48 0.41 -18.41 -19.36
CA SER A 48 -0.64 -17.87 -20.25
C SER A 48 -0.37 -18.16 -21.73
N ASN A 49 0.90 -18.17 -22.17
CA ASN A 49 1.28 -18.56 -23.53
C ASN A 49 1.05 -20.05 -23.84
N ILE A 50 1.03 -20.92 -22.82
CA ILE A 50 0.78 -22.36 -23.01
C ILE A 50 -0.71 -22.62 -23.19
N VAL A 51 -1.55 -22.03 -22.33
CA VAL A 51 -2.99 -22.28 -22.34
C VAL A 51 -3.72 -21.45 -23.39
N GLU A 52 -3.14 -20.33 -23.80
CA GLU A 52 -3.68 -19.36 -24.76
C GLU A 52 -5.09 -18.88 -24.38
N THR A 53 -5.76 -18.19 -25.30
CA THR A 53 -7.17 -17.79 -25.16
C THR A 53 -8.12 -18.96 -25.49
N GLY A 54 -9.30 -18.99 -24.87
CA GLY A 54 -10.32 -20.02 -25.10
C GLY A 54 -11.18 -20.25 -23.85
N ASP A 55 -12.12 -21.18 -23.92
CA ASP A 55 -12.84 -21.64 -22.73
C ASP A 55 -11.94 -22.51 -21.83
N GLY A 56 -12.38 -22.73 -20.59
CA GLY A 56 -11.64 -23.53 -19.62
C GLY A 56 -11.28 -24.94 -20.08
N ALA A 57 -12.16 -25.61 -20.84
CA ALA A 57 -11.92 -26.96 -21.36
C ALA A 57 -10.82 -26.99 -22.43
N THR A 58 -10.85 -26.05 -23.36
CA THR A 58 -9.84 -25.89 -24.41
C THR A 58 -8.48 -25.55 -23.81
N LYS A 59 -8.44 -24.59 -22.87
CA LYS A 59 -7.23 -24.23 -22.12
C LYS A 59 -6.66 -25.43 -21.37
N PHE A 60 -7.52 -26.22 -20.72
CA PHE A 60 -7.09 -27.42 -20.00
C PHE A 60 -6.55 -28.49 -20.93
N SER A 61 -7.15 -28.71 -22.10
CA SER A 61 -6.64 -29.65 -23.11
C SER A 61 -5.22 -29.28 -23.56
N ARG A 62 -4.94 -27.99 -23.80
CA ARG A 62 -3.59 -27.52 -24.15
C ARG A 62 -2.60 -27.70 -23.00
N LEU A 63 -3.03 -27.45 -21.76
CA LEU A 63 -2.21 -27.71 -20.57
C LEU A 63 -1.82 -29.19 -20.48
N LEU A 64 -2.79 -30.09 -20.69
CA LEU A 64 -2.55 -31.54 -20.71
C LEU A 64 -1.56 -31.93 -21.80
N GLU A 65 -1.70 -31.40 -23.01
CA GLU A 65 -0.77 -31.64 -24.12
C GLU A 65 0.65 -31.17 -23.77
N ALA A 66 0.80 -29.94 -23.28
CA ALA A 66 2.10 -29.38 -22.87
C ALA A 66 2.75 -30.18 -21.73
N CYS A 67 1.95 -30.77 -20.85
CA CYS A 67 2.41 -31.63 -19.76
C CYS A 67 2.65 -33.09 -20.20
N GLY A 68 2.46 -33.43 -21.47
CA GLY A 68 2.64 -34.80 -21.99
C GLY A 68 1.53 -35.79 -21.59
N CYS A 69 0.37 -35.29 -21.18
CA CYS A 69 -0.79 -36.05 -20.70
C CYS A 69 -2.01 -35.84 -21.62
N SER A 70 -1.81 -35.74 -22.94
CA SER A 70 -2.84 -35.38 -23.90
C SER A 70 -4.08 -36.28 -23.80
N GLY A 71 -5.23 -35.69 -23.47
CA GLY A 71 -6.49 -36.41 -23.28
C GLY A 71 -6.55 -37.32 -22.04
N ASP A 72 -5.55 -37.23 -21.16
CA ASP A 72 -5.40 -38.08 -19.97
C ASP A 72 -5.28 -37.23 -18.69
N PRO A 73 -6.41 -36.69 -18.19
CA PRO A 73 -6.43 -35.93 -16.95
C PRO A 73 -6.08 -36.78 -15.71
N GLU A 74 -6.32 -38.09 -15.75
CA GLU A 74 -6.01 -39.00 -14.65
C GLU A 74 -4.50 -39.06 -14.40
N THR A 75 -3.69 -39.23 -15.45
CA THR A 75 -2.23 -39.22 -15.34
C THR A 75 -1.71 -37.85 -14.88
N PHE A 76 -2.24 -36.75 -15.45
CA PHE A 76 -1.85 -35.40 -15.06
C PHE A 76 -2.07 -35.14 -13.57
N PHE A 77 -3.28 -35.41 -13.06
CA PHE A 77 -3.59 -35.17 -11.66
C PHE A 77 -2.88 -36.17 -10.74
N SER A 78 -2.67 -37.41 -11.15
CA SER A 78 -1.88 -38.37 -10.36
C SER A 78 -0.45 -37.88 -10.13
N GLN A 79 0.20 -37.32 -11.18
CA GLN A 79 1.52 -36.70 -11.05
C GLN A 79 1.48 -35.45 -10.18
N LEU A 80 0.47 -34.59 -10.36
CA LEU A 80 0.33 -33.37 -9.57
C LEU A 80 0.11 -33.66 -8.07
N LEU A 81 -0.76 -34.62 -7.74
CA LEU A 81 -1.04 -35.03 -6.36
C LEU A 81 0.18 -35.70 -5.72
N LEU A 82 0.98 -36.45 -6.49
CA LEU A 82 2.24 -37.01 -6.00
C LEU A 82 3.20 -35.90 -5.55
N THR A 83 3.33 -34.83 -6.34
CA THR A 83 4.17 -33.68 -6.00
C THR A 83 3.58 -32.89 -4.82
N LEU A 84 2.28 -32.62 -4.82
CA LEU A 84 1.58 -31.91 -3.74
C LEU A 84 1.64 -32.66 -2.39
N GLY A 85 1.63 -34.00 -2.42
CA GLY A 85 1.77 -34.81 -1.21
C GLY A 85 3.12 -34.64 -0.50
N LYS A 86 4.15 -34.22 -1.23
CA LYS A 86 5.51 -33.95 -0.73
C LYS A 86 5.79 -32.48 -0.49
N ALA A 87 4.95 -31.60 -1.02
CA ALA A 87 5.20 -30.16 -1.06
C ALA A 87 5.21 -29.55 0.36
N ASP A 88 6.29 -28.81 0.61
CA ASP A 88 6.56 -28.04 1.84
C ASP A 88 6.62 -26.52 1.59
N GLY A 89 6.35 -26.11 0.34
CA GLY A 89 6.37 -24.72 -0.13
C GLY A 89 7.70 -24.23 -0.69
N ASN A 90 8.81 -24.96 -0.51
CA ASN A 90 10.13 -24.49 -0.91
C ASN A 90 10.50 -24.83 -2.36
N GLU A 91 9.84 -25.82 -2.94
CA GLU A 91 10.07 -26.26 -4.33
C GLU A 91 8.95 -25.81 -5.26
N THR A 92 9.32 -25.40 -6.47
CA THR A 92 8.38 -25.11 -7.54
C THR A 92 7.68 -26.39 -7.98
N ILE A 93 6.34 -26.38 -7.99
CA ILE A 93 5.55 -27.52 -8.46
C ILE A 93 5.46 -27.46 -9.99
N SER A 94 5.98 -28.49 -10.65
CA SER A 94 5.95 -28.61 -12.10
C SER A 94 5.56 -30.00 -12.57
N ILE A 95 4.98 -30.08 -13.77
CA ILE A 95 4.64 -31.32 -14.45
C ILE A 95 5.30 -31.27 -15.83
N ASN A 96 6.17 -32.24 -16.12
CA ASN A 96 6.97 -32.28 -17.35
C ASN A 96 7.71 -30.96 -17.66
N GLY A 97 8.25 -30.29 -16.62
CA GLY A 97 8.97 -29.02 -16.76
C GLY A 97 8.08 -27.77 -16.87
N ILE A 98 6.76 -27.92 -16.90
CA ILE A 98 5.81 -26.81 -16.87
C ILE A 98 5.50 -26.46 -15.42
N GLU A 99 5.89 -25.26 -14.98
CA GLU A 99 5.57 -24.72 -13.66
C GLU A 99 4.07 -24.43 -13.53
N MET A 100 3.46 -24.94 -12.47
CA MET A 100 2.05 -24.70 -12.16
C MET A 100 1.89 -23.35 -11.44
N PRO A 101 1.02 -22.45 -11.90
CA PRO A 101 0.79 -21.17 -11.24
C PRO A 101 0.28 -21.34 -9.81
N HIS A 102 0.78 -20.51 -8.90
CA HIS A 102 0.39 -20.52 -7.49
C HIS A 102 -1.15 -20.51 -7.29
N LEU A 103 -1.88 -19.66 -8.03
CA LEU A 103 -3.33 -19.56 -7.91
C LEU A 103 -4.09 -20.81 -8.40
N LEU A 104 -3.56 -21.49 -9.43
CA LEU A 104 -4.12 -22.78 -9.88
C LEU A 104 -3.91 -23.85 -8.82
N LEU A 105 -2.71 -23.93 -8.25
CA LEU A 105 -2.40 -24.87 -7.16
C LEU A 105 -3.30 -24.62 -5.95
N MET A 106 -3.53 -23.35 -5.59
CA MET A 106 -4.47 -22.98 -4.53
C MET A 106 -5.90 -23.46 -4.82
N ALA A 107 -6.39 -23.32 -6.06
CA ALA A 107 -7.70 -23.82 -6.45
C ALA A 107 -7.79 -25.35 -6.30
N ILE A 108 -6.77 -26.09 -6.75
CA ILE A 108 -6.70 -27.55 -6.57
C ILE A 108 -6.65 -27.94 -5.08
N LEU A 109 -5.90 -27.20 -4.27
CA LEU A 109 -5.78 -27.45 -2.83
C LEU A 109 -7.08 -27.20 -2.05
N GLU A 110 -8.02 -26.40 -2.54
CA GLU A 110 -9.36 -26.28 -1.95
C GLU A 110 -10.14 -27.60 -2.06
N VAL A 111 -9.93 -28.37 -3.12
CA VAL A 111 -10.54 -29.71 -3.31
C VAL A 111 -9.80 -30.75 -2.48
N VAL A 112 -8.46 -30.72 -2.53
CA VAL A 112 -7.59 -31.75 -1.94
C VAL A 112 -7.52 -31.66 -0.41
N LEU A 113 -7.57 -30.45 0.13
CA LEU A 113 -7.56 -30.18 1.58
C LEU A 113 -8.81 -29.36 1.93
N PRO A 114 -10.03 -29.91 1.95
CA PRO A 114 -11.26 -29.13 2.06
C PRO A 114 -11.49 -28.52 3.45
N GLY A 115 -12.43 -27.57 3.52
CA GLY A 115 -12.90 -26.96 4.78
C GLY A 115 -12.28 -25.59 5.10
N ASN A 116 -12.95 -24.83 5.98
CA ASN A 116 -12.61 -23.42 6.22
C ASN A 116 -12.44 -23.11 7.71
N GLN A 117 -11.95 -24.07 8.49
CA GLN A 117 -11.69 -23.86 9.91
C GLN A 117 -10.31 -23.24 10.16
N PHE A 118 -10.09 -22.77 11.38
CA PHE A 118 -8.75 -22.52 11.93
C PHE A 118 -8.45 -23.51 13.04
N ILE A 119 -7.17 -23.81 13.22
CA ILE A 119 -6.65 -24.84 14.11
C ILE A 119 -5.64 -24.18 15.04
N SER A 120 -5.77 -24.41 16.35
CA SER A 120 -4.73 -24.04 17.32
C SER A 120 -3.76 -25.20 17.48
N ILE A 121 -2.49 -24.98 17.15
CA ILE A 121 -1.45 -26.00 17.23
C ILE A 121 -0.87 -26.01 18.65
N LYS A 122 -0.85 -27.18 19.28
CA LYS A 122 -0.43 -27.41 20.67
C LYS A 122 0.79 -28.31 20.79
N SER A 123 1.12 -29.07 19.76
CA SER A 123 2.29 -29.96 19.74
C SER A 123 3.00 -29.93 18.40
N CYS A 124 4.27 -30.35 18.40
CA CYS A 124 5.01 -30.60 17.16
C CYS A 124 4.30 -31.62 16.27
N GLU A 125 3.75 -32.70 16.84
CA GLU A 125 2.99 -33.70 16.08
C GLU A 125 1.76 -33.09 15.39
N GLN A 126 1.03 -32.22 16.08
CA GLN A 126 -0.11 -31.52 15.48
C GLN A 126 0.34 -30.54 14.38
N LEU A 127 1.50 -29.89 14.55
CA LEU A 127 2.10 -29.03 13.53
C LEU A 127 2.41 -29.85 12.28
N GLU A 128 3.15 -30.94 12.43
CA GLU A 128 3.55 -31.84 11.34
C GLU A 128 2.33 -32.39 10.62
N LYS A 129 1.33 -32.85 11.38
CA LYS A 129 0.08 -33.37 10.83
C LYS A 129 -0.67 -32.32 10.02
N ALA A 130 -0.88 -31.12 10.58
CA ALA A 130 -1.65 -30.07 9.89
C ALA A 130 -0.91 -29.48 8.69
N THR A 131 0.42 -29.37 8.78
CA THR A 131 1.24 -28.64 7.80
C THR A 131 2.09 -29.53 6.92
N ASN A 132 2.06 -30.88 7.09
CA ASN A 132 2.90 -31.87 6.39
C ASN A 132 4.34 -31.38 6.15
N ILE A 133 4.88 -30.73 7.17
CA ILE A 133 6.27 -30.29 7.29
C ILE A 133 6.85 -31.06 8.44
N ARG A 134 8.07 -31.58 8.27
CA ARG A 134 8.75 -32.36 9.29
C ARG A 134 9.51 -31.46 10.27
N VAL A 135 9.34 -31.71 11.57
CA VAL A 135 10.17 -31.10 12.60
C VAL A 135 11.35 -32.04 12.89
N PRO A 136 12.61 -31.65 12.65
CA PRO A 136 13.76 -32.52 12.93
C PRO A 136 13.80 -32.94 14.40
N GLU A 137 14.05 -34.23 14.66
CA GLU A 137 14.00 -34.78 16.04
C GLU A 137 14.89 -34.01 17.02
N ARG A 138 16.10 -33.64 16.59
CA ARG A 138 17.04 -32.82 17.37
C ARG A 138 16.53 -31.43 17.76
N ARG A 139 15.51 -30.90 17.07
CA ARG A 139 14.91 -29.57 17.29
C ARG A 139 13.51 -29.67 17.92
N ARG A 140 12.96 -30.88 18.11
CA ARG A 140 11.57 -31.09 18.53
C ARG A 140 11.28 -30.50 19.90
N ALA A 141 12.19 -30.65 20.86
CA ALA A 141 12.04 -30.08 22.20
C ALA A 141 12.01 -28.53 22.18
N ASP A 142 12.90 -27.90 21.43
CA ASP A 142 12.93 -26.43 21.30
C ASP A 142 11.73 -25.91 20.52
N MET A 143 11.31 -26.60 19.47
CA MET A 143 10.09 -26.27 18.74
C MET A 143 8.86 -26.34 19.63
N GLN A 144 8.76 -27.35 20.50
CA GLN A 144 7.68 -27.43 21.47
C GLN A 144 7.69 -26.23 22.42
N ARG A 145 8.86 -25.83 22.93
CA ARG A 145 9.00 -24.61 23.74
C ARG A 145 8.54 -23.35 22.99
N VAL A 146 8.83 -23.23 21.69
CA VAL A 146 8.33 -22.12 20.86
C VAL A 146 6.82 -22.14 20.77
N ILE A 147 6.19 -23.29 20.51
CA ILE A 147 4.72 -23.43 20.43
C ILE A 147 4.07 -23.03 21.77
N ASP A 148 4.68 -23.42 22.89
CA ASP A 148 4.19 -23.14 24.24
C ASP A 148 4.32 -21.66 24.63
N THR A 149 5.40 -21.02 24.17
CA THR A 149 5.73 -19.60 24.42
C THR A 149 4.97 -18.65 23.50
N TYR A 150 4.87 -19.00 22.22
CA TYR A 150 4.31 -18.19 21.14
C TYR A 150 3.24 -18.98 20.40
N PRO A 151 1.96 -18.88 20.82
CA PRO A 151 0.89 -19.71 20.30
C PRO A 151 0.81 -19.71 18.78
N VAL A 152 0.58 -20.90 18.21
CA VAL A 152 0.43 -21.08 16.77
C VAL A 152 -1.05 -21.34 16.47
N ARG A 153 -1.59 -20.59 15.51
CA ARG A 153 -2.95 -20.77 15.01
C ARG A 153 -2.96 -20.50 13.52
N LEU A 154 -3.52 -21.44 12.76
CA LEU A 154 -3.49 -21.47 11.30
C LEU A 154 -4.90 -21.66 10.77
N SER A 155 -5.24 -21.06 9.64
CA SER A 155 -6.47 -21.36 8.90
C SER A 155 -6.19 -22.44 7.86
N MET A 156 -7.22 -23.15 7.40
CA MET A 156 -7.06 -24.05 6.26
C MET A 156 -6.56 -23.31 5.01
N HIS A 157 -7.00 -22.07 4.80
CA HIS A 157 -6.52 -21.24 3.69
C HIS A 157 -5.00 -21.02 3.75
N THR A 158 -4.48 -20.62 4.91
CA THR A 158 -3.04 -20.45 5.12
C THR A 158 -2.30 -21.78 5.00
N ILE A 159 -2.84 -22.88 5.53
CA ILE A 159 -2.23 -24.20 5.38
C ILE A 159 -2.05 -24.53 3.89
N ARG A 160 -3.06 -24.29 3.05
CA ARG A 160 -2.95 -24.47 1.59
C ARG A 160 -1.88 -23.57 1.00
N GLN A 161 -1.86 -22.27 1.34
CA GLN A 161 -0.86 -21.34 0.82
C GLN A 161 0.57 -21.79 1.16
N MET A 162 0.81 -22.23 2.40
CA MET A 162 2.11 -22.70 2.85
C MET A 162 2.58 -23.98 2.15
N ARG A 163 1.67 -24.80 1.60
CA ARG A 163 2.06 -25.97 0.79
C ARG A 163 2.84 -25.61 -0.45
N VAL A 164 2.58 -24.44 -0.99
CA VAL A 164 3.01 -24.03 -2.33
C VAL A 164 3.72 -22.67 -2.28
N SER A 165 4.06 -22.17 -1.09
CA SER A 165 4.85 -20.97 -0.90
C SER A 165 5.58 -20.97 0.43
N GLY A 166 6.89 -21.12 0.37
CA GLY A 166 7.81 -20.96 1.50
C GLY A 166 7.78 -19.54 2.07
N ASN A 167 7.51 -18.53 1.23
CA ASN A 167 7.36 -17.13 1.66
C ASN A 167 6.11 -16.91 2.51
N VAL A 168 5.02 -17.62 2.22
CA VAL A 168 3.83 -17.62 3.12
C VAL A 168 4.12 -18.45 4.37
N ALA A 169 4.75 -19.62 4.22
CA ALA A 169 5.14 -20.48 5.32
C ALA A 169 6.01 -19.76 6.36
N TYR A 170 6.98 -18.98 5.90
CA TYR A 170 7.88 -18.18 6.70
C TYR A 170 7.17 -17.15 7.60
N GLN A 171 5.94 -16.74 7.26
CA GLN A 171 5.17 -15.77 8.06
C GLN A 171 4.35 -16.39 9.19
N TYR A 172 4.08 -17.70 9.12
CA TYR A 172 3.10 -18.38 9.99
C TYR A 172 3.64 -19.63 10.69
N LEU A 173 4.65 -20.31 10.13
CA LEU A 173 5.28 -21.46 10.77
C LEU A 173 6.22 -21.01 11.89
N PRO A 174 6.16 -21.67 13.06
CA PRO A 174 7.12 -21.41 14.12
C PRO A 174 8.53 -21.87 13.70
N PHE A 175 9.54 -21.18 14.21
CA PHE A 175 10.95 -21.52 14.04
C PHE A 175 11.66 -21.53 15.39
N VAL A 176 12.70 -22.36 15.57
CA VAL A 176 13.36 -22.53 16.88
C VAL A 176 14.10 -21.27 17.33
N GLU A 177 14.53 -20.47 16.36
CA GLU A 177 15.21 -19.19 16.54
C GLU A 177 14.27 -18.14 17.21
N GLU A 178 12.97 -18.42 17.33
CA GLU A 178 12.06 -17.60 18.16
C GLU A 178 12.38 -17.63 19.65
N LEU A 179 13.17 -18.58 20.13
CA LEU A 179 13.63 -18.60 21.53
C LEU A 179 14.67 -17.50 21.83
N ASP A 180 15.17 -16.81 20.80
CA ASP A 180 16.03 -15.64 20.96
C ASP A 180 15.29 -14.50 21.68
N THR A 181 15.91 -13.95 22.72
CA THR A 181 15.35 -12.88 23.54
C THR A 181 15.87 -11.49 23.14
N VAL A 182 16.61 -11.36 22.04
CA VAL A 182 17.02 -10.05 21.52
C VAL A 182 15.78 -9.28 21.00
N GLY A 183 15.74 -7.97 21.26
CA GLY A 183 14.61 -7.10 20.91
C GLY A 183 13.84 -6.60 22.14
N HIS A 184 12.62 -6.14 21.91
CA HIS A 184 11.72 -5.70 22.97
C HIS A 184 10.62 -6.73 23.26
N THR A 185 10.11 -6.77 24.50
CA THR A 185 8.88 -7.51 24.80
C THR A 185 7.66 -6.84 24.16
N ASN A 186 7.59 -5.51 24.27
CA ASN A 186 6.55 -4.65 23.68
C ASN A 186 7.23 -3.45 22.99
N THR A 187 6.77 -3.08 21.80
CA THR A 187 7.37 -2.00 20.99
C THR A 187 6.54 -0.70 20.99
N TRP A 188 5.41 -0.68 21.68
CA TRP A 188 4.53 0.50 21.73
C TRP A 188 4.36 0.99 23.16
N ILE A 189 4.28 2.32 23.29
CA ILE A 189 3.94 3.01 24.53
C ILE A 189 2.47 3.41 24.39
N GLY A 190 1.58 2.42 24.51
CA GLY A 190 0.14 2.68 24.53
C GLY A 190 -0.21 3.39 25.82
N GLN A 191 -0.63 4.65 25.74
CA GLN A 191 -1.10 5.37 26.92
C GLN A 191 -2.57 4.97 27.19
N PHE A 192 -2.80 4.44 28.39
CA PHE A 192 -3.94 3.62 28.78
C PHE A 192 -5.24 4.42 29.00
N HIS A 193 -6.35 3.90 28.47
CA HIS A 193 -7.66 3.89 29.15
C HIS A 193 -8.16 2.43 29.18
N GLN A 194 -7.95 1.76 30.32
CA GLN A 194 -8.41 0.38 30.61
C GLN A 194 -7.98 -0.73 29.61
N GLY A 195 -6.97 -0.49 28.76
CA GLY A 195 -6.48 -1.45 27.77
C GLY A 195 -7.35 -1.60 26.52
N LEU A 196 -8.51 -0.90 26.47
CA LEU A 196 -9.45 -1.00 25.36
C LEU A 196 -9.27 0.14 24.33
N LEU A 197 -8.94 1.34 24.81
CA LEU A 197 -8.54 2.48 23.98
C LEU A 197 -7.07 2.81 24.22
N GLU A 198 -6.29 2.86 23.13
CA GLU A 198 -4.90 3.30 23.16
C GLU A 198 -4.77 4.61 22.37
N GLN A 199 -4.23 5.65 23.01
CA GLN A 199 -4.04 6.96 22.38
C GLN A 199 -2.56 7.28 22.20
N MET A 200 -2.06 7.14 20.96
CA MET A 200 -0.71 7.56 20.58
C MET A 200 -0.68 8.96 19.93
N TYR A 201 -1.85 9.50 19.58
CA TYR A 201 -1.96 10.75 18.82
C TYR A 201 -3.13 11.57 19.34
N GLN A 202 -3.03 12.90 19.22
CA GLN A 202 -4.05 13.81 19.76
C GLN A 202 -5.44 13.57 19.16
N ASN A 203 -5.49 13.28 17.85
CA ASN A 203 -6.74 13.26 17.08
C ASN A 203 -7.31 11.86 16.79
N ARG A 204 -6.70 10.79 17.32
CA ARG A 204 -7.12 9.43 16.99
C ARG A 204 -6.74 8.42 18.06
N VAL A 205 -7.58 7.39 18.18
CA VAL A 205 -7.38 6.27 19.10
C VAL A 205 -7.47 4.93 18.39
N ILE A 206 -6.76 3.96 18.94
CA ILE A 206 -6.87 2.55 18.60
C ILE A 206 -7.91 1.94 19.56
N PHE A 207 -8.86 1.18 19.02
CA PHE A 207 -9.98 0.59 19.76
C PHE A 207 -9.95 -0.94 19.61
N LEU A 208 -9.60 -1.66 20.68
CA LEU A 208 -9.32 -3.09 20.66
C LEU A 208 -10.55 -3.94 20.98
N LEU A 209 -11.25 -4.46 19.98
CA LEU A 209 -12.51 -5.19 20.23
C LEU A 209 -12.34 -6.67 20.58
N ASN A 210 -11.13 -7.22 20.42
CA ASN A 210 -10.83 -8.64 20.62
C ASN A 210 -9.31 -8.85 20.77
N MET A 211 -8.86 -9.83 21.56
CA MET A 211 -7.43 -10.10 21.78
C MET A 211 -6.86 -11.23 20.91
N THR A 212 -7.71 -11.91 20.14
CA THR A 212 -7.33 -13.08 19.34
C THR A 212 -7.43 -12.83 17.83
N CYS A 213 -6.67 -13.59 17.06
CA CYS A 213 -6.76 -13.63 15.60
C CYS A 213 -7.20 -15.03 15.15
N PRO A 214 -7.83 -15.17 13.96
CA PRO A 214 -7.99 -16.47 13.31
C PRO A 214 -6.65 -17.14 12.97
N VAL A 215 -5.63 -16.33 12.60
CA VAL A 215 -4.27 -16.79 12.28
C VAL A 215 -3.24 -15.92 12.98
N TYR A 216 -2.19 -16.53 13.52
CA TYR A 216 -1.14 -15.85 14.25
C TYR A 216 0.13 -15.69 13.42
N CYS A 217 0.44 -14.44 13.07
CA CYS A 217 1.68 -14.07 12.37
C CYS A 217 2.86 -14.17 13.33
N ARG A 218 3.99 -14.70 12.88
CA ARG A 218 5.19 -14.87 13.74
C ARG A 218 5.93 -13.57 14.03
N PHE A 219 5.72 -12.54 13.22
CA PHE A 219 6.24 -11.18 13.41
C PHE A 219 5.29 -10.23 14.17
N CYS A 220 4.19 -10.75 14.75
CA CYS A 220 3.16 -9.92 15.40
C CYS A 220 3.70 -9.20 16.66
N PHE A 221 3.42 -7.90 16.80
CA PHE A 221 3.78 -7.13 18.00
C PHE A 221 3.17 -7.71 19.30
N ARG A 222 2.02 -8.40 19.19
CA ARG A 222 1.32 -9.11 20.30
C ARG A 222 1.53 -10.62 20.23
N LYS A 223 2.74 -11.09 19.83
CA LYS A 223 3.02 -12.53 19.70
C LYS A 223 3.08 -13.27 21.03
N HIS A 224 3.47 -12.58 22.11
CA HIS A 224 3.58 -13.15 23.46
C HIS A 224 2.22 -13.69 23.92
N LYS A 225 2.25 -14.86 24.57
CA LYS A 225 1.06 -15.56 25.05
C LYS A 225 0.24 -14.73 26.03
N ASP A 226 0.91 -13.97 26.91
CA ASP A 226 0.24 -13.16 27.92
C ASP A 226 -0.69 -12.12 27.28
N SER A 227 -0.24 -11.43 26.23
CA SER A 227 -1.07 -10.48 25.48
C SER A 227 -2.30 -11.12 24.83
N ARG A 228 -2.22 -12.40 24.48
CA ARG A 228 -3.33 -13.15 23.82
C ARG A 228 -4.29 -13.78 24.82
N ASN A 229 -3.87 -13.95 26.07
CA ASN A 229 -4.65 -14.52 27.16
C ASN A 229 -5.40 -13.45 27.98
N GLU A 230 -5.18 -12.17 27.68
CA GLU A 230 -5.98 -11.08 28.23
C GLU A 230 -7.47 -11.29 27.93
N SER A 231 -8.32 -10.95 28.91
CA SER A 231 -9.77 -11.08 28.78
C SER A 231 -10.29 -10.23 27.62
N ASN A 232 -11.11 -10.83 26.76
CA ASN A 232 -11.78 -10.08 25.70
C ASN A 232 -12.76 -9.06 26.30
N PRO A 233 -12.88 -7.85 25.72
CA PRO A 233 -13.83 -6.85 26.18
C PRO A 233 -15.27 -7.34 25.96
N THR A 234 -16.17 -6.91 26.84
CA THR A 234 -17.61 -7.12 26.70
C THR A 234 -18.28 -5.92 26.00
N PRO A 235 -19.53 -6.05 25.52
CA PRO A 235 -20.27 -4.90 24.98
C PRO A 235 -20.38 -3.73 25.98
N VAL A 236 -20.48 -4.02 27.28
CA VAL A 236 -20.51 -2.98 28.33
C VAL A 236 -19.18 -2.22 28.40
N ASP A 237 -18.04 -2.89 28.18
CA ASP A 237 -16.74 -2.23 28.13
C ASP A 237 -16.61 -1.38 26.86
N VAL A 238 -17.13 -1.87 25.74
CA VAL A 238 -17.21 -1.12 24.47
C VAL A 238 -18.05 0.15 24.64
N GLU A 239 -19.19 0.10 25.30
CA GLU A 239 -20.04 1.28 25.59
C GLU A 239 -19.30 2.33 26.43
N LYS A 240 -18.53 1.91 27.44
CA LYS A 240 -17.69 2.83 28.23
C LYS A 240 -16.62 3.51 27.38
N ALA A 241 -15.98 2.76 26.48
CA ALA A 241 -14.99 3.31 25.55
C ALA A 241 -15.64 4.29 24.56
N VAL A 242 -16.83 3.99 24.04
CA VAL A 242 -17.61 4.93 23.21
C VAL A 242 -17.93 6.22 23.99
N ALA A 243 -18.36 6.11 25.24
CA ALA A 243 -18.62 7.27 26.09
C ALA A 243 -17.34 8.11 26.35
N TYR A 244 -16.18 7.48 26.47
CA TYR A 244 -14.91 8.22 26.55
C TYR A 244 -14.63 9.02 25.27
N VAL A 245 -14.80 8.41 24.09
CA VAL A 245 -14.65 9.09 22.80
C VAL A 245 -15.63 10.26 22.69
N GLN A 246 -16.88 10.07 23.14
CA GLN A 246 -17.89 11.13 23.16
C GLN A 246 -17.47 12.32 24.02
N ASN A 247 -16.79 12.08 25.14
CA ASN A 247 -16.28 13.12 26.03
C ASN A 247 -14.91 13.69 25.62
N SER A 248 -14.38 13.30 24.46
CA SER A 248 -13.05 13.67 23.98
C SER A 248 -13.11 14.31 22.58
N PRO A 249 -13.47 15.61 22.45
CA PRO A 249 -13.72 16.27 21.16
C PRO A 249 -12.52 16.33 20.22
N SER A 250 -11.30 16.17 20.72
CA SER A 250 -10.08 16.10 19.92
C SER A 250 -10.01 14.84 19.05
N ILE A 251 -10.63 13.73 19.48
CA ILE A 251 -10.59 12.44 18.79
C ILE A 251 -11.51 12.46 17.57
N LYS A 252 -10.95 12.53 16.37
CA LYS A 252 -11.70 12.55 15.10
C LYS A 252 -11.72 11.20 14.40
N GLU A 253 -10.74 10.33 14.65
CA GLU A 253 -10.59 9.07 13.94
C GLU A 253 -10.41 7.90 14.88
N ILE A 254 -11.08 6.79 14.57
CA ILE A 254 -11.05 5.57 15.39
C ILE A 254 -10.53 4.43 14.54
N VAL A 255 -9.44 3.79 15.00
CA VAL A 255 -8.90 2.57 14.39
C VAL A 255 -9.40 1.37 15.19
N VAL A 256 -10.45 0.73 14.69
CA VAL A 256 -11.04 -0.47 15.28
C VAL A 256 -10.19 -1.68 14.92
N THR A 257 -9.61 -2.33 15.91
CA THR A 257 -8.66 -3.44 15.75
C THR A 257 -8.71 -4.37 16.98
N GLY A 258 -7.60 -5.00 17.33
CA GLY A 258 -7.50 -6.05 18.34
C GLY A 258 -6.41 -7.04 17.95
N GLY A 259 -6.73 -8.32 18.05
CA GLY A 259 -6.19 -9.32 17.13
C GLY A 259 -6.85 -9.16 15.76
N ASP A 260 -8.10 -9.61 15.63
CA ASP A 260 -8.98 -9.29 14.51
C ASP A 260 -10.36 -8.84 15.02
N PRO A 261 -10.86 -7.67 14.58
CA PRO A 261 -12.05 -7.06 15.18
C PRO A 261 -13.35 -7.75 14.73
N PHE A 262 -13.32 -8.57 13.67
CA PHE A 262 -14.51 -9.27 13.16
C PHE A 262 -14.80 -10.60 13.87
N VAL A 263 -13.87 -11.06 14.72
CA VAL A 263 -14.07 -12.26 15.55
C VAL A 263 -15.19 -12.04 16.57
N ASN A 264 -15.30 -10.83 17.14
CA ASN A 264 -16.40 -10.48 18.04
C ASN A 264 -17.41 -9.53 17.36
N ARG A 265 -18.40 -10.13 16.69
CA ARG A 265 -19.43 -9.39 15.92
C ARG A 265 -20.32 -8.50 16.81
N ALA A 266 -20.56 -8.87 18.06
CA ALA A 266 -21.38 -8.09 19.00
C ALA A 266 -20.66 -6.79 19.39
N ASN A 267 -19.38 -6.88 19.76
CA ASN A 267 -18.55 -5.71 20.04
C ASN A 267 -18.42 -4.81 18.82
N MET A 268 -18.24 -5.39 17.62
CA MET A 268 -18.18 -4.63 16.37
C MET A 268 -19.46 -3.83 16.12
N ALA A 269 -20.64 -4.43 16.33
CA ALA A 269 -21.91 -3.74 16.15
C ALA A 269 -22.07 -2.60 17.17
N CYS A 270 -21.82 -2.90 18.45
CA CYS A 270 -21.85 -1.92 19.54
C CYS A 270 -20.93 -0.72 19.26
N ALA A 271 -19.68 -0.98 18.85
CA ALA A 271 -18.70 0.07 18.56
C ALA A 271 -19.12 0.93 17.35
N ILE A 272 -19.49 0.32 16.22
CA ILE A 272 -19.89 1.07 15.03
C ILE A 272 -21.13 1.93 15.31
N ASP A 273 -22.13 1.37 15.98
CA ASP A 273 -23.40 2.06 16.23
C ASP A 273 -23.25 3.19 17.25
N GLY A 274 -22.48 2.97 18.31
CA GLY A 274 -22.17 4.01 19.29
C GLY A 274 -21.35 5.16 18.69
N LEU A 275 -20.28 4.86 17.95
CA LEU A 275 -19.40 5.87 17.34
C LEU A 275 -20.08 6.64 16.21
N MET A 276 -21.06 6.04 15.53
CA MET A 276 -21.82 6.66 14.45
C MET A 276 -22.67 7.86 14.92
N GLU A 277 -23.05 7.89 16.20
CA GLU A 277 -23.87 8.97 16.76
C GLU A 277 -23.04 10.14 17.33
N ILE A 278 -21.72 9.97 17.48
CA ILE A 278 -20.84 11.00 18.05
C ILE A 278 -20.46 12.03 16.97
N GLU A 279 -20.94 13.28 17.07
CA GLU A 279 -20.79 14.32 16.05
C GLU A 279 -19.34 14.52 15.57
N HIS A 280 -18.38 14.66 16.49
CA HIS A 280 -16.98 14.96 16.15
C HIS A 280 -16.18 13.79 15.57
N VAL A 281 -16.70 12.55 15.62
CA VAL A 281 -16.07 11.40 14.96
C VAL A 281 -16.29 11.48 13.45
N GLN A 282 -15.22 11.40 12.67
CA GLN A 282 -15.26 11.57 11.22
C GLN A 282 -15.03 10.25 10.49
N ASN A 283 -14.07 9.45 10.96
CA ASN A 283 -13.61 8.24 10.26
C ASN A 283 -13.54 7.04 11.20
N LEU A 284 -14.08 5.90 10.74
CA LEU A 284 -13.88 4.59 11.33
C LEU A 284 -13.01 3.75 10.40
N ARG A 285 -11.90 3.23 10.92
CA ARG A 285 -10.99 2.34 10.17
C ARG A 285 -11.00 0.97 10.79
N LEU A 286 -11.42 -0.03 10.04
CA LEU A 286 -11.48 -1.41 10.50
C LEU A 286 -10.21 -2.12 10.06
N ALA A 287 -9.33 -2.47 11.00
CA ALA A 287 -8.06 -3.11 10.70
C ALA A 287 -8.15 -4.63 10.86
N THR A 288 -8.05 -5.34 9.74
CA THR A 288 -8.15 -6.81 9.66
C THR A 288 -7.10 -7.35 8.70
N ARG A 289 -6.44 -8.45 9.07
CA ARG A 289 -5.59 -9.21 8.14
C ARG A 289 -6.30 -10.47 7.62
N SER A 290 -7.53 -10.73 8.07
CA SER A 290 -8.31 -11.89 7.64
C SER A 290 -8.62 -11.91 6.14
N ILE A 291 -8.52 -10.79 5.42
CA ILE A 291 -8.65 -10.77 3.95
C ILE A 291 -7.56 -11.63 3.28
N ALA A 292 -6.32 -11.59 3.78
CA ALA A 292 -5.20 -12.34 3.23
C ALA A 292 -5.20 -13.81 3.68
N TYR A 293 -5.38 -14.06 4.98
CA TYR A 293 -5.18 -15.40 5.55
C TYR A 293 -6.47 -16.16 5.86
N TYR A 294 -7.64 -15.52 5.84
CA TYR A 294 -8.91 -16.17 6.18
C TYR A 294 -10.12 -15.52 5.47
N PRO A 295 -10.10 -15.45 4.13
CA PRO A 295 -11.13 -14.74 3.35
C PRO A 295 -12.54 -15.30 3.55
N HIS A 296 -12.67 -16.57 3.94
CA HIS A 296 -13.96 -17.20 4.26
C HIS A 296 -14.77 -16.41 5.31
N MET A 297 -14.12 -15.69 6.23
CA MET A 297 -14.80 -14.83 7.20
C MET A 297 -15.77 -13.81 6.55
N PHE A 298 -15.43 -13.34 5.34
CA PHE A 298 -16.18 -12.34 4.60
C PHE A 298 -17.17 -12.95 3.60
N LEU A 299 -16.84 -14.11 3.03
CA LEU A 299 -17.57 -14.73 1.94
C LEU A 299 -18.59 -15.79 2.38
N SER A 300 -18.45 -16.36 3.59
CA SER A 300 -19.41 -17.33 4.13
C SER A 300 -20.80 -16.75 4.37
N GLU A 301 -21.80 -17.63 4.51
CA GLU A 301 -23.21 -17.25 4.80
C GLU A 301 -23.72 -16.19 3.81
N ASP A 302 -23.57 -16.44 2.51
CA ASP A 302 -23.96 -15.51 1.44
C ASP A 302 -23.39 -14.09 1.64
N ALA A 303 -22.10 -14.03 1.99
CA ALA A 303 -21.34 -12.81 2.24
C ALA A 303 -21.99 -11.86 3.28
N LYS A 304 -22.67 -12.40 4.30
CA LYS A 304 -23.39 -11.62 5.33
C LYS A 304 -22.55 -10.54 6.00
N LEU A 305 -21.28 -10.80 6.30
CA LEU A 305 -20.37 -9.80 6.90
C LEU A 305 -20.08 -8.67 5.91
N LEU A 306 -19.75 -9.00 4.66
CA LEU A 306 -19.48 -8.02 3.63
C LEU A 306 -20.71 -7.12 3.41
N ASN A 307 -21.90 -7.73 3.33
CA ASN A 307 -23.17 -7.01 3.22
C ASN A 307 -23.47 -6.13 4.46
N TYR A 308 -23.10 -6.59 5.65
CA TYR A 308 -23.19 -5.78 6.87
C TYR A 308 -22.31 -4.52 6.78
N LEU A 309 -21.06 -4.65 6.33
CA LEU A 309 -20.14 -3.53 6.15
C LEU A 309 -20.68 -2.52 5.13
N LYS A 310 -21.18 -3.00 3.98
CA LYS A 310 -21.80 -2.15 2.94
C LYS A 310 -22.96 -1.33 3.52
N ARG A 311 -23.86 -1.96 4.29
CA ARG A 311 -24.99 -1.25 4.95
C ARG A 311 -24.53 -0.24 6.00
N LYS A 312 -23.56 -0.60 6.85
CA LYS A 312 -23.04 0.31 7.88
C LYS A 312 -22.26 1.48 7.28
N ASN A 313 -21.54 1.28 6.17
CA ASN A 313 -20.92 2.36 5.43
C ASN A 313 -21.95 3.38 4.95
N LEU A 314 -23.06 2.92 4.34
CA LEU A 314 -24.13 3.82 3.91
C LEU A 314 -24.72 4.61 5.09
N ALA A 315 -24.97 3.95 6.23
CA ALA A 315 -25.45 4.61 7.44
C ALA A 315 -24.47 5.70 7.95
N LEU A 316 -23.17 5.39 8.01
CA LEU A 316 -22.13 6.37 8.36
C LEU A 316 -22.10 7.55 7.38
N GLN A 317 -22.22 7.29 6.07
CA GLN A 317 -22.24 8.34 5.05
C GLN A 317 -23.44 9.28 5.19
N HIS A 318 -24.60 8.80 5.63
CA HIS A 318 -25.76 9.64 5.95
C HIS A 318 -25.49 10.58 7.13
N ARG A 319 -24.60 10.19 8.05
CA ARG A 319 -24.09 11.03 9.15
C ARG A 319 -22.85 11.84 8.78
N GLY A 320 -22.44 11.83 7.50
CA GLY A 320 -21.27 12.56 7.02
C GLY A 320 -19.92 11.94 7.43
N LYS A 321 -19.92 10.70 7.91
CA LYS A 321 -18.75 9.91 8.36
C LYS A 321 -18.30 8.93 7.28
N ARG A 322 -17.14 8.30 7.48
CA ARG A 322 -16.57 7.31 6.55
C ARG A 322 -16.12 6.03 7.22
N MET A 323 -16.22 4.94 6.46
CA MET A 323 -15.63 3.66 6.78
C MET A 323 -14.47 3.37 5.82
N GLU A 324 -13.36 2.90 6.37
CA GLU A 324 -12.22 2.36 5.61
C GLU A 324 -11.81 1.02 6.19
N VAL A 325 -11.21 0.16 5.38
CA VAL A 325 -10.66 -1.12 5.82
C VAL A 325 -9.15 -1.10 5.65
N ALA A 326 -8.42 -1.32 6.74
CA ALA A 326 -6.98 -1.54 6.72
C ALA A 326 -6.71 -3.03 6.63
N THR A 327 -5.79 -3.45 5.76
CA THR A 327 -5.33 -4.83 5.71
C THR A 327 -3.83 -4.94 5.50
N HIS A 328 -3.29 -6.15 5.66
CA HIS A 328 -1.86 -6.44 5.46
C HIS A 328 -1.69 -7.52 4.41
N PHE A 329 -0.81 -7.23 3.46
CA PHE A 329 -0.21 -8.21 2.57
C PHE A 329 1.31 -7.98 2.58
N ILE A 330 2.06 -9.06 2.61
CA ILE A 330 3.51 -9.10 2.78
C ILE A 330 4.15 -9.61 1.49
N HIS A 331 3.61 -10.65 0.89
CA HIS A 331 4.15 -11.32 -0.30
C HIS A 331 3.05 -11.56 -1.36
N PRO A 332 3.35 -11.51 -2.68
CA PRO A 332 2.35 -11.77 -3.73
C PRO A 332 1.65 -13.12 -3.60
N ASP A 333 2.30 -14.14 -3.04
CA ASP A 333 1.70 -15.48 -2.83
C ASP A 333 0.63 -15.52 -1.72
N GLU A 334 0.42 -14.43 -0.97
CA GLU A 334 -0.75 -14.33 -0.09
C GLU A 334 -2.04 -14.00 -0.86
N ILE A 335 -1.92 -13.60 -2.13
CA ILE A 335 -3.06 -13.24 -2.96
C ILE A 335 -3.83 -14.50 -3.35
N SER A 336 -5.14 -14.41 -3.23
CA SER A 336 -6.11 -15.39 -3.72
C SER A 336 -7.25 -14.69 -4.47
N PRO A 337 -7.98 -15.39 -5.38
CA PRO A 337 -9.14 -14.79 -6.04
C PRO A 337 -10.18 -14.27 -5.04
N GLN A 338 -10.35 -14.98 -3.92
CA GLN A 338 -11.22 -14.58 -2.81
C GLN A 338 -10.78 -13.25 -2.19
N SER A 339 -9.48 -13.07 -1.95
CA SER A 339 -8.94 -11.83 -1.37
C SER A 339 -9.15 -10.63 -2.31
N LEU A 340 -8.88 -10.78 -3.61
CA LEU A 340 -9.08 -9.73 -4.61
C LEU A 340 -10.56 -9.38 -4.78
N LEU A 341 -11.45 -10.38 -4.72
CA LEU A 341 -12.90 -10.17 -4.76
C LEU A 341 -13.39 -9.35 -3.56
N ILE A 342 -12.94 -9.67 -2.34
CA ILE A 342 -13.32 -8.91 -1.13
C ILE A 342 -12.91 -7.45 -1.26
N ILE A 343 -11.67 -7.19 -1.72
CA ILE A 343 -11.17 -5.83 -1.94
C ILE A 343 -12.05 -5.11 -2.98
N THR A 344 -12.28 -5.75 -4.13
CA THR A 344 -13.08 -5.21 -5.22
C THR A 344 -14.49 -4.84 -4.76
N GLU A 345 -15.15 -5.72 -4.02
CA GLU A 345 -16.52 -5.52 -3.55
C GLU A 345 -16.66 -4.41 -2.51
N LEU A 346 -15.66 -4.25 -1.64
CA LEU A 346 -15.61 -3.15 -0.68
C LEU A 346 -15.42 -1.81 -1.39
N VAL A 347 -14.47 -1.72 -2.33
CA VAL A 347 -14.16 -0.49 -3.06
C VAL A 347 -15.32 -0.05 -3.95
N LYS A 348 -15.97 -0.99 -4.67
CA LYS A 348 -17.20 -0.73 -5.43
C LYS A 348 -18.33 -0.14 -4.58
N SER A 349 -18.33 -0.44 -3.28
CA SER A 349 -19.35 0.03 -2.33
C SER A 349 -18.94 1.33 -1.61
N GLY A 350 -17.89 2.00 -2.08
CA GLY A 350 -17.37 3.24 -1.50
C GLY A 350 -16.64 3.04 -0.17
N ILE A 351 -16.18 1.82 0.15
CA ILE A 351 -15.34 1.52 1.31
C ILE A 351 -13.90 1.38 0.80
N ALA A 352 -13.05 2.37 1.09
CA ALA A 352 -11.65 2.30 0.71
C ALA A 352 -10.94 1.16 1.46
N VAL A 353 -10.13 0.38 0.73
CA VAL A 353 -9.28 -0.66 1.30
C VAL A 353 -7.84 -0.24 1.13
N TYR A 354 -7.11 -0.09 2.24
CA TYR A 354 -5.71 0.30 2.22
C TYR A 354 -4.80 -0.77 2.83
N VAL A 355 -3.61 -0.90 2.25
CA VAL A 355 -2.66 -1.98 2.53
C VAL A 355 -1.46 -1.45 3.29
N GLN A 356 -1.05 -2.17 4.33
CA GLN A 356 0.20 -1.93 5.04
C GLN A 356 1.07 -3.19 5.03
N THR A 357 2.37 -3.01 4.83
CA THR A 357 3.31 -4.09 4.54
C THR A 357 4.52 -3.99 5.47
N PRO A 358 4.55 -4.77 6.56
CA PRO A 358 5.79 -5.07 7.27
C PRO A 358 6.89 -5.56 6.32
N PHE A 359 8.10 -5.02 6.47
CA PHE A 359 9.27 -5.39 5.66
C PHE A 359 10.06 -6.48 6.38
N LEU A 360 10.14 -7.67 5.78
CA LEU A 360 10.66 -8.89 6.36
C LEU A 360 11.82 -9.41 5.52
N LYS A 361 12.95 -9.68 6.19
CA LYS A 361 14.15 -10.27 5.59
C LYS A 361 13.86 -11.55 4.83
N ASN A 362 14.46 -11.72 3.65
CA ASN A 362 14.34 -12.89 2.78
C ASN A 362 12.88 -13.25 2.41
N CYS A 363 11.97 -12.28 2.39
CA CYS A 363 10.57 -12.52 2.08
C CYS A 363 10.02 -11.42 1.16
N ASN A 364 10.10 -10.16 1.58
CA ASN A 364 9.69 -9.02 0.76
C ASN A 364 10.66 -7.85 0.88
N ASP A 365 11.92 -8.15 1.18
CA ASP A 365 12.95 -7.16 1.41
C ASP A 365 13.61 -6.65 0.11
N GLU A 366 13.00 -6.95 -1.04
CA GLU A 366 13.46 -6.56 -2.36
C GLU A 366 12.33 -5.90 -3.17
N GLY A 367 12.72 -5.07 -4.13
CA GLY A 367 11.82 -4.25 -4.92
C GLY A 367 10.87 -5.02 -5.86
N PRO A 368 11.34 -6.01 -6.63
CA PRO A 368 10.52 -6.74 -7.60
C PRO A 368 9.29 -7.44 -6.99
N GLU A 369 9.45 -8.09 -5.84
CA GLU A 369 8.39 -8.83 -5.14
C GLU A 369 7.29 -7.87 -4.68
N LEU A 370 7.68 -6.74 -4.10
CA LEU A 370 6.78 -5.67 -3.68
C LEU A 370 6.08 -5.04 -4.88
N ALA A 371 6.79 -4.82 -5.99
CA ALA A 371 6.20 -4.29 -7.22
C ALA A 371 5.10 -5.21 -7.77
N ARG A 372 5.34 -6.53 -7.78
CA ARG A 372 4.34 -7.54 -8.16
C ARG A 372 3.13 -7.53 -7.22
N LEU A 373 3.37 -7.56 -5.91
CA LEU A 373 2.31 -7.53 -4.89
C LEU A 373 1.39 -6.32 -5.07
N PHE A 374 1.99 -5.16 -5.21
CA PHE A 374 1.31 -3.87 -5.29
C PHE A 374 0.53 -3.68 -6.58
N SER A 375 1.06 -4.18 -7.69
CA SER A 375 0.35 -4.17 -8.98
C SER A 375 -0.94 -5.00 -8.93
N LEU A 376 -0.89 -6.21 -8.34
CA LEU A 376 -2.06 -7.08 -8.20
C LEU A 376 -3.13 -6.47 -7.28
N LEU A 377 -2.72 -5.96 -6.11
CA LEU A 377 -3.65 -5.35 -5.15
C LEU A 377 -4.29 -4.07 -5.70
N ARG A 378 -3.53 -3.28 -6.45
CA ARG A 378 -4.06 -2.09 -7.12
C ARG A 378 -5.17 -2.43 -8.10
N GLY A 379 -4.99 -3.48 -8.90
CA GLY A 379 -5.99 -3.94 -9.85
C GLY A 379 -7.35 -4.24 -9.17
N ALA A 380 -7.33 -4.84 -7.99
CA ALA A 380 -8.54 -5.07 -7.19
C ALA A 380 -9.13 -3.81 -6.53
N GLY A 381 -8.49 -2.65 -6.66
CA GLY A 381 -8.95 -1.37 -6.12
C GLY A 381 -8.27 -0.94 -4.82
N ALA A 382 -7.29 -1.68 -4.30
CA ALA A 382 -6.60 -1.31 -3.06
C ALA A 382 -5.76 -0.03 -3.20
N GLU A 383 -5.51 0.63 -2.07
CA GLU A 383 -4.60 1.76 -1.91
C GLU A 383 -3.39 1.36 -1.07
N LEU A 384 -2.19 1.76 -1.47
CA LEU A 384 -0.97 1.28 -0.84
C LEU A 384 -0.45 2.35 0.12
N HIS A 385 -0.42 2.03 1.40
CA HIS A 385 -0.29 3.04 2.45
C HIS A 385 1.13 3.09 3.03
N TYR A 386 1.57 2.02 3.70
CA TYR A 386 2.87 1.98 4.38
C TYR A 386 3.65 0.71 4.03
N ILE A 387 4.95 0.86 3.80
CA ILE A 387 5.93 -0.17 4.14
C ILE A 387 6.53 0.21 5.49
N TYR A 388 6.48 -0.69 6.45
CA TYR A 388 7.14 -0.48 7.75
C TYR A 388 8.55 -1.03 7.71
N ILE A 389 9.54 -0.14 7.77
CA ILE A 389 10.96 -0.49 7.86
C ILE A 389 11.55 -0.04 9.19
N PRO A 390 12.42 -0.85 9.82
CA PRO A 390 12.52 -2.28 9.62
C PRO A 390 11.29 -2.99 10.21
N CYS A 391 11.24 -4.32 10.15
CA CYS A 391 10.36 -5.09 11.03
C CYS A 391 10.61 -4.69 12.49
N SER A 392 9.57 -4.42 13.28
CA SER A 392 9.78 -4.00 14.66
C SER A 392 10.54 -5.08 15.46
N PRO A 393 11.55 -4.68 16.25
CA PRO A 393 12.41 -5.61 16.94
C PRO A 393 11.75 -6.14 18.22
N ILE A 394 11.14 -7.31 18.13
CA ILE A 394 10.52 -8.01 19.26
C ILE A 394 11.22 -9.33 19.56
N HIS A 395 11.10 -9.82 20.78
CA HIS A 395 11.66 -11.13 21.15
C HIS A 395 11.22 -12.23 20.17
N GLY A 396 12.20 -13.01 19.72
CA GLY A 396 11.99 -14.14 18.84
C GLY A 396 11.61 -13.77 17.41
N ASN A 397 11.90 -12.56 16.93
CA ASN A 397 11.65 -12.20 15.52
C ASN A 397 12.88 -11.61 14.81
N SER A 398 14.06 -11.72 15.41
CA SER A 398 15.34 -11.22 14.88
C SER A 398 15.66 -11.74 13.48
N VAL A 399 15.16 -12.92 13.12
CA VAL A 399 15.28 -13.49 11.77
C VAL A 399 14.68 -12.60 10.67
N TYR A 400 13.69 -11.76 11.00
CA TYR A 400 13.03 -10.87 10.04
C TYR A 400 13.71 -9.52 9.87
N TRP A 401 14.72 -9.20 10.68
CA TRP A 401 15.28 -7.86 10.73
C TRP A 401 16.15 -7.58 9.52
N THR A 402 15.92 -6.42 8.90
CA THR A 402 16.69 -5.91 7.77
C THR A 402 17.30 -4.55 8.14
N PRO A 403 18.45 -4.18 7.56
CA PRO A 403 18.96 -2.83 7.71
C PRO A 403 18.01 -1.78 7.08
N ILE A 404 18.04 -0.55 7.59
CA ILE A 404 17.30 0.59 7.04
C ILE A 404 17.66 0.82 5.56
N SER A 405 18.95 0.72 5.22
CA SER A 405 19.43 0.90 3.84
C SER A 405 18.72 -0.01 2.83
N LYS A 406 18.39 -1.26 3.20
CA LYS A 406 17.66 -2.19 2.33
C LYS A 406 16.23 -1.73 2.07
N GLY A 407 15.56 -1.19 3.11
CA GLY A 407 14.23 -0.60 2.97
C GLY A 407 14.19 0.66 2.10
N LEU A 408 15.21 1.52 2.20
CA LEU A 408 15.34 2.70 1.34
C LEU A 408 15.66 2.31 -0.11
N ALA A 409 16.51 1.31 -0.33
CA ALA A 409 16.80 0.77 -1.67
C ALA A 409 15.55 0.18 -2.33
N ALA A 410 14.73 -0.57 -1.59
CA ALA A 410 13.44 -1.05 -2.08
C ALA A 410 12.51 0.14 -2.45
N GLY A 411 12.48 1.20 -1.64
CA GLY A 411 11.77 2.43 -1.95
C GLY A 411 12.19 3.06 -3.29
N ASN A 412 13.49 3.13 -3.56
CA ASN A 412 14.03 3.62 -4.83
C ASN A 412 13.61 2.76 -6.03
N TYR A 413 13.67 1.43 -5.89
CA TYR A 413 13.21 0.51 -6.92
C TYR A 413 11.71 0.71 -7.23
N LEU A 414 10.88 0.79 -6.20
CA LEU A 414 9.44 1.01 -6.36
C LEU A 414 9.14 2.34 -7.06
N ARG A 415 9.88 3.42 -6.75
CA ARG A 415 9.73 4.70 -7.45
C ARG A 415 10.04 4.59 -8.95
N ALA A 416 11.01 3.76 -9.34
CA ALA A 416 11.35 3.60 -10.75
C ALA A 416 10.36 2.71 -11.52
N HIS A 417 9.81 1.69 -10.87
CA HIS A 417 9.09 0.60 -11.54
C HIS A 417 7.60 0.53 -11.26
N LEU A 418 7.07 1.42 -10.41
CA LEU A 418 5.63 1.50 -10.13
C LEU A 418 5.05 2.85 -10.53
N SER A 419 3.77 2.83 -10.89
CA SER A 419 3.00 4.06 -11.04
C SER A 419 2.94 4.83 -9.69
N ASP A 420 2.98 6.16 -9.72
CA ASP A 420 3.02 6.99 -8.51
C ASP A 420 1.85 6.77 -7.53
N ARG A 421 0.68 6.38 -8.03
CA ARG A 421 -0.51 6.10 -7.22
C ARG A 421 -0.41 4.82 -6.40
N ILE A 422 0.57 3.97 -6.69
CA ILE A 422 0.77 2.68 -6.02
C ILE A 422 2.08 2.59 -5.25
N ILE A 423 2.79 3.70 -5.09
CA ILE A 423 3.96 3.72 -4.21
C ILE A 423 3.44 3.88 -2.78
N PRO A 424 3.82 3.02 -1.82
CA PRO A 424 3.54 3.22 -0.39
C PRO A 424 4.53 4.20 0.26
N ARG A 425 4.25 4.66 1.48
CA ARG A 425 5.22 5.47 2.26
C ARG A 425 6.21 4.55 2.96
N ILE A 426 7.49 4.91 2.91
CA ILE A 426 8.52 4.24 3.70
C ILE A 426 8.51 4.84 5.11
N CYS A 427 8.08 4.04 6.09
CA CYS A 427 7.71 4.52 7.41
C CYS A 427 8.36 3.68 8.52
N THR A 428 8.71 4.31 9.64
CA THR A 428 9.06 3.61 10.89
C THR A 428 8.03 3.94 11.96
N ALA A 429 7.57 2.92 12.68
CA ALA A 429 6.76 3.09 13.88
C ALA A 429 7.68 3.15 15.10
N THR A 430 7.95 4.36 15.58
CA THR A 430 8.73 4.58 16.82
C THR A 430 7.82 4.43 18.04
N PRO A 431 8.39 4.30 19.26
CA PRO A 431 7.60 4.22 20.49
C PRO A 431 6.64 5.39 20.73
N ILE A 432 6.92 6.57 20.16
CA ILE A 432 6.14 7.80 20.34
C ILE A 432 5.27 8.17 19.13
N GLY A 433 5.31 7.37 18.07
CA GLY A 433 4.54 7.63 16.85
C GLY A 433 5.30 7.29 15.58
N LYS A 434 4.66 7.51 14.44
CA LYS A 434 5.23 7.15 13.15
C LYS A 434 5.98 8.32 12.51
N MET A 435 7.07 8.01 11.85
CA MET A 435 7.78 8.95 10.97
C MET A 435 7.86 8.40 9.55
N ASP A 436 7.89 9.31 8.59
CA ASP A 436 8.13 9.02 7.19
C ASP A 436 9.59 9.45 6.87
N TRP A 437 10.40 8.52 6.34
CA TRP A 437 11.83 8.72 6.16
C TRP A 437 12.14 9.89 5.23
N HIS A 438 13.14 10.69 5.61
CA HIS A 438 13.71 11.84 4.87
C HIS A 438 12.74 13.01 4.63
N THR A 439 11.53 12.97 5.18
CA THR A 439 10.57 14.08 5.11
C THR A 439 10.19 14.59 6.49
N SER A 440 9.83 13.68 7.40
CA SER A 440 9.39 14.01 8.76
C SER A 440 10.23 13.34 9.86
N GLY A 441 11.24 12.56 9.48
CA GLY A 441 12.21 11.95 10.38
C GLY A 441 13.37 11.28 9.64
N TRP A 442 14.47 11.02 10.33
CA TRP A 442 15.71 10.45 9.80
C TRP A 442 16.61 9.90 10.90
N ALA A 443 17.65 9.15 10.54
CA ALA A 443 18.67 8.69 11.46
C ALA A 443 19.66 9.83 11.76
N VAL A 444 19.87 10.14 13.04
CA VAL A 444 20.74 11.23 13.50
C VAL A 444 22.16 10.73 13.67
N GLU A 445 22.38 9.81 14.61
CA GLU A 445 23.69 9.27 14.95
C GLU A 445 23.52 7.92 15.69
N PRO A 446 24.56 7.07 15.77
CA PRO A 446 24.57 5.90 16.65
C PRO A 446 24.37 6.27 18.12
N VAL A 447 23.79 5.37 18.92
CA VAL A 447 23.80 5.54 20.38
C VAL A 447 25.17 5.15 20.93
N ALA A 448 25.81 6.05 21.67
CA ALA A 448 27.10 5.80 22.30
C ALA A 448 27.04 4.54 23.18
N ASP A 449 28.06 3.68 23.07
CA ASP A 449 28.20 2.43 23.80
C ASP A 449 27.05 1.41 23.60
N ASN A 450 26.18 1.62 22.60
CA ASN A 450 25.09 0.69 22.27
C ASN A 450 24.88 0.55 20.74
N PRO A 451 25.61 -0.36 20.08
CA PRO A 451 25.61 -0.48 18.62
C PRO A 451 24.27 -1.00 18.03
N ASN A 452 23.37 -1.51 18.87
CA ASN A 452 22.06 -1.98 18.43
C ASN A 452 21.03 -0.87 18.29
N PHE A 453 21.34 0.34 18.79
CA PHE A 453 20.44 1.47 18.79
C PHE A 453 21.03 2.66 18.03
N MET A 454 20.13 3.43 17.44
CA MET A 454 20.43 4.71 16.83
C MET A 454 19.47 5.77 17.36
N TRP A 455 19.92 7.01 17.36
CA TRP A 455 19.03 8.16 17.54
C TRP A 455 18.28 8.43 16.24
N ILE A 456 16.96 8.42 16.31
CA ILE A 456 16.09 8.77 15.20
C ILE A 456 15.36 10.07 15.52
N ARG A 457 15.38 11.03 14.59
CA ARG A 457 14.58 12.25 14.70
C ARG A 457 13.12 11.97 14.37
N THR A 458 12.22 12.48 15.20
CA THR A 458 10.77 12.38 15.01
C THR A 458 10.14 13.77 14.80
N PRO A 459 8.93 13.85 14.23
CA PRO A 459 8.28 15.15 14.02
C PRO A 459 7.64 15.71 15.30
N TYR A 460 7.70 14.97 16.41
CA TYR A 460 6.96 15.27 17.63
C TYR A 460 7.76 16.18 18.58
N THR A 461 7.03 16.96 19.37
CA THR A 461 7.58 17.83 20.42
C THR A 461 7.01 17.42 21.77
N PRO A 462 7.66 17.75 22.89
CA PRO A 462 7.10 17.47 24.22
C PRO A 462 5.72 18.12 24.42
N GLU A 463 5.51 19.33 23.89
CA GLU A 463 4.23 20.05 24.02
C GLU A 463 3.09 19.32 23.29
N TYR A 464 3.36 18.64 22.17
CA TYR A 464 2.36 17.86 21.46
C TYR A 464 1.72 16.79 22.37
N PHE A 465 2.53 16.06 23.14
CA PHE A 465 2.03 14.97 24.01
C PHE A 465 1.39 15.44 25.30
N LYS A 466 1.69 16.65 25.79
CA LYS A 466 1.28 17.16 27.10
C LYS A 466 -0.22 17.06 27.39
N GLN A 467 -1.06 17.12 26.37
CA GLN A 467 -2.53 17.16 26.50
C GLN A 467 -3.20 15.78 26.53
N PHE A 468 -2.55 14.73 26.02
CA PHE A 468 -3.18 13.41 25.86
C PHE A 468 -2.28 12.25 26.28
N ALA A 469 -1.01 12.54 26.58
CA ALA A 469 0.02 11.52 26.74
C ALA A 469 1.10 11.91 27.78
N THR A 470 0.71 12.05 29.06
CA THR A 470 1.61 12.56 30.13
C THR A 470 2.80 11.66 30.44
N LEU A 471 2.70 10.34 30.22
CA LEU A 471 3.76 9.36 30.48
C LEU A 471 4.95 9.49 29.51
N ALA A 472 4.82 10.27 28.44
CA ALA A 472 5.90 10.49 27.48
C ALA A 472 7.08 11.27 28.07
N LYS A 473 6.89 11.89 29.25
CA LYS A 473 7.93 12.68 29.95
C LYS A 473 8.92 11.82 30.74
N ASP A 474 8.57 10.57 31.02
CA ASP A 474 9.32 9.69 31.94
C ASP A 474 10.17 8.66 31.17
N LEU A 475 10.43 8.90 29.88
CA LEU A 475 11.14 7.96 29.01
C LEU A 475 12.62 8.34 28.87
N ASP A 476 13.49 7.51 29.44
CA ASP A 476 14.95 7.70 29.43
C ASP A 476 15.59 7.56 28.03
N ASN A 477 14.85 7.03 27.05
CA ASN A 477 15.31 6.79 25.69
C ASN A 477 14.97 7.93 24.71
N MET A 478 14.70 9.13 25.21
CA MET A 478 14.33 10.31 24.43
C MET A 478 15.17 11.53 24.83
N ARG A 479 15.47 12.40 23.86
CA ARG A 479 16.07 13.71 24.11
C ARG A 479 15.40 14.79 23.27
N VAL A 480 15.30 16.00 23.83
CA VAL A 480 14.85 17.18 23.08
C VAL A 480 16.06 17.77 22.38
N ASN A 481 16.01 17.88 21.06
CA ASN A 481 17.09 18.46 20.27
C ASN A 481 16.96 20.00 20.18
N ALA A 482 17.94 20.64 19.53
CA ALA A 482 18.00 22.10 19.40
C ALA A 482 16.81 22.72 18.64
N GLU A 483 16.08 21.95 17.82
CA GLU A 483 14.87 22.41 17.13
C GLU A 483 13.60 22.27 18.00
N GLY A 484 13.73 21.72 19.22
CA GLY A 484 12.60 21.45 20.12
C GLY A 484 11.79 20.20 19.75
N THR A 485 12.23 19.43 18.75
CA THR A 485 11.66 18.10 18.44
C THR A 485 12.37 17.02 19.24
N ILE A 486 11.83 15.81 19.20
CA ILE A 486 12.33 14.66 19.97
C ILE A 486 13.16 13.75 19.07
N ASP A 487 14.39 13.48 19.48
CA ASP A 487 15.15 12.32 19.03
C ASP A 487 14.86 11.15 19.99
N VAL A 488 14.55 9.97 19.43
CA VAL A 488 14.24 8.75 20.20
C VAL A 488 15.24 7.65 19.85
N GLN A 489 15.70 6.89 20.84
CA GLN A 489 16.49 5.70 20.57
C GLN A 489 15.61 4.63 19.93
N TYR A 490 16.08 4.07 18.83
CA TYR A 490 15.40 3.03 18.08
C TYR A 490 16.35 1.88 17.79
N MET A 491 15.93 0.65 18.11
CA MET A 491 16.73 -0.55 17.82
C MET A 491 16.59 -0.89 16.34
N ALA A 492 17.67 -0.77 15.58
CA ALA A 492 17.73 -1.11 14.17
C ALA A 492 19.18 -1.20 13.69
N GLN A 493 19.39 -1.89 12.58
CA GLN A 493 20.65 -1.84 11.83
C GLN A 493 20.55 -0.76 10.76
N ILE A 494 21.54 0.13 10.67
CA ILE A 494 21.52 1.18 9.64
C ILE A 494 21.85 0.62 8.25
N GLY A 495 22.84 -0.27 8.19
CA GLY A 495 23.35 -0.90 6.96
C GLY A 495 24.32 -0.03 6.17
N ASP A 496 24.00 1.25 5.99
CA ASP A 496 24.86 2.25 5.35
C ASP A 496 25.01 3.47 6.26
N GLU A 497 26.23 3.78 6.68
CA GLU A 497 26.50 4.89 7.60
C GLU A 497 26.20 6.26 6.98
N SER A 498 26.15 6.39 5.65
CA SER A 498 25.80 7.66 5.00
C SER A 498 24.34 8.07 5.24
N ILE A 499 23.50 7.17 5.76
CA ILE A 499 22.11 7.46 6.14
C ILE A 499 22.04 8.26 7.44
N PHE A 500 23.11 8.30 8.25
CA PHE A 500 23.19 9.20 9.39
C PHE A 500 23.34 10.65 8.92
N LEU A 501 22.26 11.42 9.03
CA LEU A 501 22.22 12.80 8.55
C LEU A 501 22.67 13.81 9.62
N GLY A 502 22.88 13.37 10.86
CA GLY A 502 23.22 14.22 11.98
C GLY A 502 22.10 15.16 12.41
N ALA A 503 22.48 16.19 13.18
CA ALA A 503 21.56 17.23 13.59
C ALA A 503 21.28 18.21 12.44
N ARG A 504 20.00 18.56 12.26
CA ARG A 504 19.63 19.68 11.39
C ARG A 504 20.26 20.98 11.90
N PRO A 505 21.03 21.71 11.07
CA PRO A 505 21.62 22.99 11.43
C PRO A 505 20.56 24.06 11.69
N ALA A 506 20.92 25.08 12.45
CA ALA A 506 20.07 26.25 12.66
C ALA A 506 19.74 26.94 11.32
N ARG A 507 18.51 27.44 11.22
CA ARG A 507 18.03 28.20 10.06
C ARG A 507 18.96 29.39 9.78
N ARG A 508 19.52 29.43 8.57
CA ARG A 508 20.20 30.61 8.03
C ARG A 508 19.13 31.44 7.32
N ASP A 509 18.71 32.56 7.90
CA ASP A 509 17.68 33.40 7.28
C ASP A 509 18.23 34.15 6.07
N VAL A 510 17.90 33.66 4.86
CA VAL A 510 18.24 34.29 3.58
C VAL A 510 17.13 34.10 2.53
N LYS A 511 15.85 33.93 2.92
CA LYS A 511 14.74 33.88 1.95
C LYS A 511 14.31 35.31 1.58
N PRO A 512 14.35 35.72 0.30
CA PRO A 512 13.78 36.99 -0.13
C PRO A 512 12.29 37.06 0.24
N ALA A 513 11.77 38.26 0.52
CA ALA A 513 10.35 38.43 0.76
C ALA A 513 9.55 38.05 -0.50
N ALA A 514 8.80 36.94 -0.42
CA ALA A 514 7.92 36.52 -1.50
C ALA A 514 6.76 37.52 -1.66
N ARG A 515 6.40 37.81 -2.92
CA ARG A 515 5.18 38.54 -3.23
C ARG A 515 3.99 37.71 -2.75
N ARG A 516 3.11 38.34 -1.96
CA ARG A 516 1.84 37.75 -1.56
C ARG A 516 0.73 38.28 -2.47
N PRO A 517 0.07 37.44 -3.29
CA PRO A 517 -1.08 37.88 -4.06
C PRO A 517 -2.24 38.24 -3.12
N LYS A 518 -3.20 39.03 -3.61
CA LYS A 518 -4.38 39.43 -2.82
C LYS A 518 -5.33 38.25 -2.56
N GLY A 519 -5.29 37.24 -3.42
CA GLY A 519 -6.09 36.02 -3.39
C GLY A 519 -5.58 35.02 -4.41
N VAL A 520 -6.06 33.77 -4.34
CA VAL A 520 -5.66 32.71 -5.27
C VAL A 520 -6.11 33.02 -6.71
N GLU A 521 -7.17 33.81 -6.88
CA GLU A 521 -7.70 34.26 -8.16
C GLU A 521 -6.66 34.96 -9.03
N GLU A 522 -5.65 35.60 -8.41
CA GLU A 522 -4.57 36.29 -9.10
C GLU A 522 -3.61 35.32 -9.83
N VAL A 523 -3.51 34.08 -9.35
CA VAL A 523 -2.65 33.04 -9.97
C VAL A 523 -3.42 32.02 -10.79
N LEU A 524 -4.76 31.99 -10.71
CA LEU A 524 -5.59 31.06 -11.49
C LEU A 524 -5.37 31.13 -13.02
N PRO A 525 -5.18 32.30 -13.66
CA PRO A 525 -4.86 32.34 -15.08
C PRO A 525 -3.55 31.64 -15.41
N LEU A 526 -2.55 31.75 -14.52
CA LEU A 526 -1.26 31.07 -14.66
C LEU A 526 -1.42 29.55 -14.45
N VAL A 527 -2.19 29.13 -13.44
CA VAL A 527 -2.56 27.72 -13.21
C VAL A 527 -3.09 27.13 -14.51
N ARG A 528 -4.19 27.68 -15.04
CA ARG A 528 -4.85 27.17 -16.26
C ARG A 528 -3.93 27.12 -17.46
N LYS A 529 -3.06 28.12 -17.65
CA LYS A 529 -2.08 28.15 -18.75
C LYS A 529 -1.01 27.05 -18.62
N CYS A 530 -0.72 26.62 -17.40
CA CYS A 530 0.32 25.64 -17.07
C CYS A 530 -0.20 24.20 -17.00
N GLU A 531 -1.50 23.96 -17.17
CA GLU A 531 -2.16 22.64 -17.18
C GLU A 531 -1.97 21.87 -18.50
N ASN A 532 -0.84 22.06 -19.16
CA ASN A 532 -0.53 21.33 -20.39
C ASN A 532 0.07 19.96 -20.07
N ARG A 533 0.05 19.09 -21.07
CA ARG A 533 0.75 17.81 -21.01
C ARG A 533 2.23 17.99 -20.68
N SER A 534 2.76 17.05 -19.92
CA SER A 534 4.15 16.98 -19.53
C SER A 534 5.08 16.69 -20.72
N HIS A 535 6.35 17.07 -20.58
CA HIS A 535 7.39 16.68 -21.53
C HIS A 535 7.55 15.15 -21.54
N SER A 536 7.82 14.58 -22.71
CA SER A 536 8.09 13.16 -22.86
C SER A 536 9.56 12.87 -22.56
N ILE A 537 9.85 11.86 -21.75
CA ILE A 537 11.21 11.42 -21.41
C ILE A 537 11.90 10.80 -22.64
N VAL A 538 11.14 10.06 -23.45
CA VAL A 538 11.59 9.41 -24.69
C VAL A 538 10.72 9.87 -25.86
N ASP A 539 11.24 9.77 -27.08
CA ASP A 539 10.44 10.07 -28.26
C ASP A 539 9.34 9.00 -28.44
N THR A 540 8.09 9.44 -28.47
CA THR A 540 6.91 8.60 -28.73
C THR A 540 6.52 8.60 -30.21
N GLY A 541 7.14 9.49 -31.01
CA GLY A 541 6.72 9.78 -32.38
C GLY A 541 5.41 10.55 -32.47
N SER A 542 4.93 11.14 -31.37
CA SER A 542 3.62 11.77 -31.28
C SER A 542 3.61 13.08 -30.48
N ALA A 543 2.88 14.07 -31.00
CA ALA A 543 2.64 15.34 -30.32
C ALA A 543 1.45 15.28 -29.34
N THR A 544 0.71 14.17 -29.30
CA THR A 544 -0.47 13.95 -28.43
C THR A 544 -0.23 12.94 -27.32
N LEU A 545 0.97 12.34 -27.27
CA LEU A 545 1.36 11.34 -26.26
C LEU A 545 2.73 11.66 -25.67
N SER A 546 2.82 11.69 -24.34
CA SER A 546 4.09 11.83 -23.61
C SER A 546 4.35 10.62 -22.73
N ARG A 547 5.54 10.04 -22.84
CA ARG A 547 6.05 9.00 -21.93
C ARG A 547 6.70 9.67 -20.73
N VAL A 548 6.02 9.69 -19.59
CA VAL A 548 6.44 10.45 -18.39
C VAL A 548 7.03 9.57 -17.28
N HIS A 549 6.95 8.25 -17.46
CA HIS A 549 7.49 7.23 -16.57
C HIS A 549 7.49 5.88 -17.31
N GLU A 550 8.26 4.89 -16.86
CA GLU A 550 8.22 3.53 -17.41
C GLU A 550 6.82 2.90 -17.36
N THR A 551 6.02 3.25 -16.36
CA THR A 551 4.66 2.70 -16.22
C THR A 551 3.55 3.62 -16.69
N ARG A 552 3.86 4.88 -17.01
CA ARG A 552 2.87 5.93 -17.21
C ARG A 552 3.06 6.74 -18.48
N VAL A 553 1.95 7.04 -19.13
CA VAL A 553 1.85 8.02 -20.22
C VAL A 553 0.83 9.10 -19.89
N GLU A 554 1.05 10.30 -20.42
CA GLU A 554 -0.01 11.29 -20.56
C GLU A 554 -0.48 11.31 -22.01
N ILE A 555 -1.79 11.25 -22.23
CA ILE A 555 -2.40 11.23 -23.57
C ILE A 555 -3.45 12.34 -23.71
N ASP A 556 -3.41 13.06 -24.82
CA ASP A 556 -4.44 14.06 -25.13
C ASP A 556 -5.74 13.39 -25.61
N THR A 557 -6.89 13.96 -25.27
CA THR A 557 -8.20 13.46 -25.73
C THR A 557 -8.40 13.46 -27.26
N GLY A 558 -7.58 14.20 -28.02
CA GLY A 558 -7.49 14.19 -29.47
C GLY A 558 -6.45 13.22 -30.05
N CYS A 559 -5.99 12.24 -29.27
CA CYS A 559 -5.00 11.26 -29.69
C CYS A 559 -5.37 10.47 -30.96
N SER A 560 -4.35 10.01 -31.65
CA SER A 560 -4.46 9.16 -32.83
C SER A 560 -4.51 7.67 -32.48
N GLN A 561 -4.85 6.82 -33.44
CA GLN A 561 -4.73 5.37 -33.28
C GLN A 561 -3.27 4.93 -33.04
N GLN A 562 -2.30 5.64 -33.61
CA GLN A 562 -0.88 5.37 -33.39
C GLN A 562 -0.49 5.54 -31.90
N ASP A 563 -1.13 6.47 -31.18
CA ASP A 563 -0.89 6.65 -29.75
C ASP A 563 -1.39 5.45 -28.93
N LEU A 564 -2.55 4.91 -29.30
CA LEU A 564 -3.12 3.71 -28.66
C LEU A 564 -2.28 2.47 -28.99
N ASP A 565 -1.81 2.37 -30.24
CA ASP A 565 -0.92 1.28 -30.66
C ASP A 565 0.43 1.34 -29.92
N TYR A 566 0.97 2.54 -29.67
CA TYR A 566 2.17 2.71 -28.84
C TYR A 566 1.94 2.12 -27.43
N ILE A 567 0.82 2.46 -26.80
CA ILE A 567 0.45 1.94 -25.48
C ILE A 567 0.30 0.41 -25.52
N GLY A 568 -0.36 -0.12 -26.54
CA GLY A 568 -0.60 -1.56 -26.70
C GLY A 568 0.65 -2.40 -26.94
N ARG A 569 1.74 -1.82 -27.46
CA ARG A 569 3.00 -2.54 -27.77
C ARG A 569 3.97 -2.63 -26.60
N ASP A 570 3.88 -1.74 -25.63
CA ASP A 570 4.76 -1.73 -24.45
C ASP A 570 3.97 -2.14 -23.21
N GLU A 571 4.16 -3.38 -22.77
CA GLU A 571 3.42 -3.97 -21.65
C GLU A 571 3.71 -3.32 -20.30
N ARG A 572 4.76 -2.49 -20.20
CA ARG A 572 5.07 -1.75 -18.97
C ARG A 572 4.06 -0.63 -18.72
N ILE A 573 3.36 -0.17 -19.75
CA ILE A 573 2.41 0.96 -19.68
C ILE A 573 1.11 0.54 -19.01
N THR A 574 1.08 0.62 -17.68
CA THR A 574 -0.07 0.20 -16.88
C THR A 574 -1.05 1.33 -16.57
N ASP A 575 -0.63 2.58 -16.75
CA ASP A 575 -1.33 3.75 -16.26
C ASP A 575 -1.35 4.90 -17.27
N VAL A 576 -2.55 5.39 -17.57
CA VAL A 576 -2.79 6.39 -18.61
C VAL A 576 -3.47 7.62 -18.01
N VAL A 577 -2.80 8.77 -18.05
CA VAL A 577 -3.38 10.05 -17.62
C VAL A 577 -3.92 10.79 -18.84
N MET A 578 -5.22 11.03 -18.88
CA MET A 578 -5.88 11.77 -19.93
C MET A 578 -5.87 13.26 -19.61
N VAL A 579 -5.36 14.04 -20.57
CA VAL A 579 -5.34 15.51 -20.55
C VAL A 579 -6.23 16.00 -21.68
N SER A 580 -6.91 17.13 -21.50
CA SER A 580 -7.77 17.74 -22.50
C SER A 580 -7.57 19.24 -22.53
N GLU A 581 -7.58 19.83 -23.73
CA GLU A 581 -7.45 21.29 -23.90
C GLU A 581 -8.55 22.08 -23.18
N THR A 582 -9.77 21.53 -23.11
CA THR A 582 -10.92 22.21 -22.50
C THR A 582 -11.22 21.75 -21.09
N ASP A 583 -11.35 20.44 -20.86
CA ASP A 583 -11.48 19.71 -19.57
C ASP A 583 -12.08 18.30 -19.85
N ALA A 584 -11.85 17.34 -18.95
CA ALA A 584 -12.40 15.98 -19.07
C ALA A 584 -13.94 15.94 -19.20
N THR A 585 -14.67 16.80 -18.48
CA THR A 585 -16.14 16.84 -18.50
C THR A 585 -16.72 17.25 -19.86
N GLN A 586 -15.97 18.00 -20.67
CA GLN A 586 -16.39 18.45 -22.00
C GLN A 586 -15.98 17.45 -23.10
N SER A 587 -15.03 16.56 -22.80
CA SER A 587 -14.45 15.58 -23.73
C SER A 587 -14.94 14.15 -23.50
N LEU A 588 -16.05 13.96 -22.77
CA LEU A 588 -16.56 12.64 -22.36
C LEU A 588 -16.81 11.66 -23.51
N TYR A 589 -17.21 12.14 -24.69
CA TYR A 589 -17.37 11.27 -25.87
C TYR A 589 -16.04 10.64 -26.30
N ARG A 590 -14.99 11.47 -26.42
CA ARG A 590 -13.64 11.01 -26.80
C ARG A 590 -13.04 10.14 -25.70
N ILE A 591 -13.15 10.55 -24.44
CA ILE A 591 -12.71 9.76 -23.28
C ILE A 591 -13.34 8.38 -23.29
N ASN A 592 -14.65 8.27 -23.56
CA ASN A 592 -15.33 6.98 -23.66
C ASN A 592 -14.75 6.09 -24.78
N GLN A 593 -14.41 6.66 -25.93
CA GLN A 593 -13.78 5.92 -27.03
C GLN A 593 -12.39 5.43 -26.64
N ILE A 594 -11.57 6.30 -26.05
CA ILE A 594 -10.20 5.98 -25.65
C ILE A 594 -10.21 4.91 -24.55
N ILE A 595 -11.01 5.07 -23.49
CA ILE A 595 -11.14 4.06 -22.42
C ILE A 595 -11.67 2.75 -22.97
N GLY A 596 -12.60 2.79 -23.94
CA GLY A 596 -13.08 1.59 -24.63
C GLY A 596 -11.96 0.84 -25.34
N ALA A 597 -11.08 1.54 -26.05
CA ALA A 597 -9.92 0.94 -26.72
C ALA A 597 -8.86 0.45 -25.73
N LEU A 598 -8.52 1.24 -24.71
CA LEU A 598 -7.58 0.85 -23.64
C LEU A 598 -8.08 -0.35 -22.83
N GLY A 599 -9.41 -0.49 -22.68
CA GLY A 599 -10.00 -1.66 -22.01
C GLY A 599 -9.81 -2.98 -22.77
N ALA A 600 -9.32 -2.95 -24.01
CA ALA A 600 -8.90 -4.13 -24.76
C ALA A 600 -7.39 -4.42 -24.63
N VAL A 601 -6.64 -3.57 -23.92
CA VAL A 601 -5.18 -3.69 -23.69
C VAL A 601 -4.96 -4.27 -22.29
N PRO A 602 -4.63 -5.57 -22.15
CA PRO A 602 -4.72 -6.27 -20.85
C PRO A 602 -3.80 -5.73 -19.75
N HIS A 603 -2.68 -5.12 -20.12
CA HIS A 603 -1.72 -4.55 -19.16
C HIS A 603 -2.12 -3.15 -18.67
N VAL A 604 -3.01 -2.43 -19.37
CA VAL A 604 -3.49 -1.11 -18.92
C VAL A 604 -4.58 -1.32 -17.86
N ASN A 605 -4.25 -1.00 -16.62
CA ASN A 605 -5.16 -1.22 -15.49
C ASN A 605 -5.63 0.06 -14.78
N SER A 606 -5.14 1.22 -15.23
CA SER A 606 -5.44 2.52 -14.63
C SER A 606 -5.62 3.59 -15.71
N VAL A 607 -6.69 4.36 -15.58
CA VAL A 607 -6.94 5.58 -16.34
C VAL A 607 -7.26 6.71 -15.39
N ARG A 608 -6.67 7.89 -15.61
CA ARG A 608 -6.88 9.08 -14.78
C ARG A 608 -7.35 10.24 -15.63
N LEU A 609 -8.34 10.96 -15.15
CA LEU A 609 -8.84 12.15 -15.81
C LEU A 609 -8.35 13.39 -15.08
N ARG A 610 -7.49 14.19 -15.71
CA ARG A 610 -7.14 15.51 -15.18
C ARG A 610 -8.28 16.47 -15.46
N SER A 611 -8.83 17.08 -14.41
CA SER A 611 -9.96 18.00 -14.54
C SER A 611 -9.91 19.13 -13.53
N LEU A 612 -9.64 20.34 -14.00
CA LEU A 612 -9.79 21.55 -13.19
C LEU A 612 -11.25 21.95 -12.99
N ASN A 613 -12.17 21.47 -13.84
CA ASN A 613 -13.59 21.68 -13.57
C ASN A 613 -14.03 20.96 -12.28
N SER A 614 -13.34 19.89 -11.88
CA SER A 614 -13.60 19.26 -10.58
C SER A 614 -13.31 20.21 -9.39
N ASN A 615 -12.46 21.23 -9.59
CA ASN A 615 -12.08 22.23 -8.60
C ASN A 615 -12.95 23.50 -8.71
N TYR A 616 -13.12 24.02 -9.92
CA TYR A 616 -13.66 25.37 -10.13
C TYR A 616 -15.09 25.36 -10.66
N GLU A 617 -15.55 24.24 -11.22
CA GLU A 617 -16.89 24.05 -11.75
C GLU A 617 -17.49 22.69 -11.34
N PRO A 618 -17.51 22.32 -10.05
CA PRO A 618 -17.95 20.99 -9.61
C PRO A 618 -19.40 20.66 -10.01
N GLN A 619 -20.22 21.66 -10.35
CA GLN A 619 -21.56 21.50 -10.91
C GLN A 619 -21.58 20.87 -12.32
N SER A 620 -20.48 20.95 -13.08
CA SER A 620 -20.34 20.33 -14.40
C SER A 620 -20.42 18.80 -14.34
N TYR A 621 -20.06 18.21 -13.19
CA TYR A 621 -20.25 16.80 -12.88
C TYR A 621 -21.71 16.53 -12.50
N THR A 622 -22.58 16.60 -13.50
CA THR A 622 -23.99 16.25 -13.38
C THR A 622 -24.16 14.76 -13.02
N ALA A 623 -25.38 14.35 -12.65
CA ALA A 623 -25.67 12.94 -12.40
C ALA A 623 -25.31 12.04 -13.58
N VAL A 624 -25.66 12.46 -14.79
CA VAL A 624 -25.39 11.73 -16.04
C VAL A 624 -23.89 11.57 -16.28
N VAL A 625 -23.10 12.63 -16.02
CA VAL A 625 -21.64 12.58 -16.15
C VAL A 625 -21.05 11.56 -15.17
N ILE A 626 -21.45 11.63 -13.89
CA ILE A 626 -20.95 10.72 -12.85
C ILE A 626 -21.34 9.27 -13.16
N ASP A 627 -22.57 9.02 -13.60
CA ASP A 627 -23.01 7.67 -13.96
C ASP A 627 -22.22 7.12 -15.14
N LYS A 628 -21.99 7.93 -16.18
CA LYS A 628 -21.17 7.53 -17.34
C LYS A 628 -19.72 7.25 -16.97
N LEU A 629 -19.11 8.05 -16.09
CA LEU A 629 -17.78 7.76 -15.57
C LEU A 629 -17.78 6.46 -14.74
N GLY A 630 -18.84 6.23 -13.95
CA GLY A 630 -19.02 5.00 -13.20
C GLY A 630 -19.07 3.76 -14.09
N ASP A 631 -19.74 3.84 -15.23
CA ASP A 631 -19.83 2.74 -16.21
C ASP A 631 -18.47 2.44 -16.88
N LEU A 632 -17.58 3.43 -16.94
CA LEU A 632 -16.21 3.30 -17.46
C LEU A 632 -15.24 2.70 -16.42
N ASN A 633 -15.57 2.75 -15.14
CA ASN A 633 -14.76 2.19 -14.07
C ASN A 633 -15.00 0.68 -13.94
N LYS A 634 -14.06 -0.14 -14.42
CA LYS A 634 -14.16 -1.60 -14.42
C LYS A 634 -13.27 -2.19 -13.34
N LEU A 635 -13.75 -2.15 -12.09
CA LEU A 635 -13.07 -2.86 -10.98
C LEU A 635 -13.44 -4.35 -11.03
N THR A 636 -12.57 -5.19 -11.55
CA THR A 636 -12.75 -6.64 -11.64
C THR A 636 -11.48 -7.34 -11.15
N ILE A 637 -11.62 -8.60 -10.75
CA ILE A 637 -10.46 -9.41 -10.33
C ILE A 637 -9.57 -9.81 -11.52
N VAL A 638 -10.11 -9.70 -12.73
CA VAL A 638 -9.51 -10.10 -14.01
C VAL A 638 -9.64 -8.91 -14.96
N ASN A 639 -8.51 -8.50 -15.55
CA ASN A 639 -8.40 -7.34 -16.45
C ASN A 639 -9.09 -6.06 -15.90
N PRO A 640 -8.74 -5.62 -14.67
CA PRO A 640 -9.30 -4.41 -14.10
C PRO A 640 -8.89 -3.17 -14.89
N LEU A 641 -9.78 -2.18 -14.98
CA LEU A 641 -9.47 -0.82 -15.41
C LEU A 641 -10.05 0.15 -14.38
N ARG A 642 -9.19 0.69 -13.53
CA ARG A 642 -9.55 1.67 -12.50
C ARG A 642 -9.59 3.07 -13.11
N LEU A 643 -10.69 3.78 -12.88
CA LEU A 643 -10.83 5.18 -13.24
C LEU A 643 -10.64 6.09 -12.01
N GLU A 644 -9.82 7.13 -12.16
CA GLU A 644 -9.59 8.15 -11.13
C GLU A 644 -9.71 9.56 -11.69
N ILE A 645 -9.89 10.55 -10.80
CA ILE A 645 -9.92 11.98 -11.15
C ILE A 645 -8.78 12.69 -10.42
N GLU A 646 -7.97 13.38 -11.20
CA GLU A 646 -6.90 14.27 -10.74
C GLU A 646 -7.41 15.71 -10.66
N THR A 647 -7.20 16.34 -9.50
CA THR A 647 -7.57 17.73 -9.18
C THR A 647 -6.36 18.49 -8.60
N GLN A 648 -6.47 19.81 -8.50
CA GLN A 648 -5.40 20.72 -8.04
C GLN A 648 -5.96 21.92 -7.26
N PHE A 649 -6.21 21.70 -5.98
CA PHE A 649 -6.49 22.76 -5.01
C PHE A 649 -5.18 23.36 -4.50
N LEU A 650 -5.07 24.68 -4.48
CA LEU A 650 -3.92 25.41 -3.99
C LEU A 650 -4.04 25.72 -2.49
N VAL A 651 -5.25 26.03 -2.03
CA VAL A 651 -5.55 26.42 -0.65
C VAL A 651 -6.83 25.78 -0.13
N ALA A 652 -7.00 25.74 1.20
CA ALA A 652 -8.13 25.08 1.84
C ALA A 652 -9.48 25.76 1.52
N GLU A 653 -9.45 27.07 1.28
CA GLU A 653 -10.61 27.94 1.06
C GLU A 653 -11.32 27.66 -0.28
N GLU A 654 -10.65 27.02 -1.24
CA GLU A 654 -11.25 26.59 -2.50
C GLU A 654 -12.21 25.38 -2.31
N LEU A 655 -12.08 24.64 -1.21
CA LEU A 655 -12.90 23.48 -0.92
C LEU A 655 -14.24 23.90 -0.30
N THR A 656 -15.33 23.36 -0.83
CA THR A 656 -16.70 23.76 -0.50
C THR A 656 -17.58 22.53 -0.28
N PRO A 657 -18.78 22.67 0.31
CA PRO A 657 -19.72 21.56 0.43
C PRO A 657 -20.11 20.90 -0.90
N ALA A 658 -19.97 21.61 -2.03
CA ALA A 658 -20.22 21.04 -3.36
C ALA A 658 -19.20 19.95 -3.70
N HIS A 659 -17.92 20.18 -3.40
CA HIS A 659 -16.83 19.21 -3.58
C HIS A 659 -17.08 17.94 -2.78
N LYS A 660 -17.46 18.08 -1.48
CA LYS A 660 -17.78 16.93 -0.64
C LYS A 660 -18.92 16.07 -1.21
N ARG A 661 -19.96 16.71 -1.79
CA ARG A 661 -21.06 15.99 -2.43
C ARG A 661 -20.63 15.29 -3.71
N LEU A 662 -19.87 15.97 -4.57
CA LEU A 662 -19.33 15.42 -5.81
C LEU A 662 -18.47 14.18 -5.54
N VAL A 663 -17.46 14.32 -4.69
CA VAL A 663 -16.50 13.26 -4.39
C VAL A 663 -17.18 12.06 -3.74
N ARG A 664 -18.16 12.29 -2.84
CA ARG A 664 -18.97 11.18 -2.29
C ARG A 664 -19.68 10.38 -3.39
N ARG A 665 -20.25 11.05 -4.39
CA ARG A 665 -20.95 10.37 -5.50
C ARG A 665 -20.00 9.57 -6.38
N LEU A 666 -18.80 10.10 -6.65
CA LEU A 666 -17.75 9.41 -7.39
C LEU A 666 -17.19 8.21 -6.62
N ASN A 667 -16.91 8.36 -5.32
CA ASN A 667 -16.46 7.26 -4.46
C ASN A 667 -17.50 6.13 -4.39
N ASN A 668 -18.79 6.46 -4.41
CA ASN A 668 -19.87 5.46 -4.47
C ASN A 668 -19.98 4.73 -5.83
N LYS A 669 -19.20 5.16 -6.84
CA LYS A 669 -18.96 4.44 -8.10
C LYS A 669 -17.56 3.80 -8.14
N GLY A 670 -16.84 3.78 -7.01
CA GLY A 670 -15.47 3.30 -6.92
C GLY A 670 -14.43 4.20 -7.59
N ILE A 671 -14.78 5.45 -7.92
CA ILE A 671 -13.87 6.42 -8.55
C ILE A 671 -13.24 7.27 -7.46
N THR A 672 -11.92 7.18 -7.32
CA THR A 672 -11.15 8.00 -6.38
C THR A 672 -10.89 9.39 -6.98
N VAL A 673 -11.04 10.42 -6.15
CA VAL A 673 -10.59 11.79 -6.47
C VAL A 673 -9.35 12.10 -5.65
N TYR A 674 -8.28 12.53 -6.30
CA TYR A 674 -7.02 12.85 -5.64
C TYR A 674 -6.47 14.21 -6.07
N ASN A 675 -5.83 14.88 -5.13
CA ASN A 675 -5.32 16.23 -5.26
C ASN A 675 -3.79 16.23 -5.36
N ASN A 676 -3.29 16.91 -6.39
CA ASN A 676 -1.89 17.25 -6.59
C ASN A 676 -1.74 18.76 -6.44
N THR A 677 -0.94 19.24 -5.50
CA THR A 677 -0.78 20.68 -5.24
C THR A 677 0.65 21.13 -5.51
N PRO A 678 0.88 22.19 -6.29
CA PRO A 678 2.16 22.88 -6.32
C PRO A 678 2.35 23.71 -5.03
N LEU A 679 3.53 23.61 -4.44
CA LEU A 679 3.97 24.53 -3.39
C LEU A 679 4.43 25.84 -4.04
N LEU A 680 3.71 26.92 -3.76
CA LEU A 680 3.88 28.22 -4.40
C LEU A 680 4.25 29.29 -3.35
N GLY A 681 5.38 29.98 -3.59
CA GLY A 681 5.92 30.96 -2.66
C GLY A 681 4.95 32.12 -2.44
N GLY A 682 4.67 32.44 -1.18
CA GLY A 682 3.73 33.51 -0.79
C GLY A 682 2.25 33.14 -0.88
N ILE A 683 1.91 31.90 -1.24
CA ILE A 683 0.52 31.43 -1.42
C ILE A 683 0.17 30.34 -0.40
N ASN A 684 0.85 29.19 -0.48
CA ASN A 684 0.58 28.03 0.36
C ASN A 684 1.86 27.44 0.99
N ASP A 685 2.99 28.15 0.92
CA ASP A 685 4.31 27.73 1.38
C ASP A 685 4.52 27.83 2.90
N THR A 686 3.48 27.53 3.68
CA THR A 686 3.55 27.53 5.14
C THR A 686 2.99 26.22 5.72
N PRO A 687 3.51 25.77 6.88
CA PRO A 687 2.98 24.59 7.57
C PRO A 687 1.47 24.63 7.81
N ASP A 688 0.94 25.77 8.23
CA ASP A 688 -0.50 25.94 8.51
C ASP A 688 -1.35 25.84 7.24
N ALA A 689 -0.94 26.48 6.15
CA ALA A 689 -1.69 26.44 4.89
C ALA A 689 -1.82 25.01 4.35
N ILE A 690 -0.70 24.27 4.32
CA ILE A 690 -0.71 22.88 3.84
C ILE A 690 -1.46 21.95 4.80
N HIS A 691 -1.32 22.13 6.11
CA HIS A 691 -2.08 21.35 7.09
C HIS A 691 -3.60 21.58 6.94
N ARG A 692 -4.04 22.83 6.78
CA ARG A 692 -5.46 23.16 6.54
C ARG A 692 -5.96 22.57 5.23
N LEU A 693 -5.16 22.64 4.16
CA LEU A 693 -5.50 22.03 2.87
C LEU A 693 -5.64 20.50 3.02
N ALA A 694 -4.67 19.84 3.64
CA ALA A 694 -4.67 18.40 3.88
C ALA A 694 -5.93 17.96 4.63
N TYR A 695 -6.26 18.66 5.72
CA TYR A 695 -7.47 18.42 6.50
C TYR A 695 -8.74 18.63 5.66
N SER A 696 -8.84 19.73 4.90
CA SER A 696 -10.01 20.02 4.06
C SER A 696 -10.20 19.01 2.92
N CYS A 697 -9.12 18.56 2.27
CA CYS A 697 -9.16 17.46 1.29
C CYS A 697 -9.74 16.21 1.94
N ARG A 698 -9.21 15.84 3.11
CA ARG A 698 -9.69 14.69 3.87
C ARG A 698 -11.16 14.83 4.23
N GLN A 699 -11.62 15.97 4.73
CA GLN A 699 -13.04 16.22 5.02
C GLN A 699 -13.95 16.10 3.79
N SER A 700 -13.42 16.41 2.60
CA SER A 700 -14.17 16.43 1.35
C SER A 700 -14.20 15.09 0.63
N GLY A 701 -13.26 14.19 0.89
CA GLY A 701 -13.23 12.86 0.24
C GLY A 701 -12.04 12.67 -0.66
N ILE A 702 -11.20 13.69 -0.73
CA ILE A 702 -10.14 13.83 -1.69
C ILE A 702 -8.86 13.33 -1.02
N GLU A 703 -8.16 12.44 -1.70
CA GLU A 703 -6.83 12.03 -1.27
C GLU A 703 -5.84 13.15 -1.57
N PHE A 704 -5.18 13.71 -0.55
CA PHE A 704 -4.08 14.62 -0.81
C PHE A 704 -2.85 13.80 -1.22
N HIS A 705 -2.66 13.64 -2.52
CA HIS A 705 -1.70 12.69 -3.06
C HIS A 705 -0.30 13.26 -3.08
N HIS A 706 -0.07 14.32 -3.86
CA HIS A 706 1.23 14.97 -4.00
C HIS A 706 1.20 16.44 -3.58
N LEU A 707 2.26 16.85 -2.88
CA LEU A 707 2.70 18.24 -2.78
C LEU A 707 3.99 18.38 -3.59
N TYR A 708 3.91 19.00 -4.75
CA TYR A 708 5.07 19.24 -5.60
C TYR A 708 5.87 20.41 -5.04
N ILE A 709 7.12 20.15 -4.65
CA ILE A 709 8.04 21.14 -4.10
C ILE A 709 8.68 21.96 -5.21
N ALA A 710 8.91 21.35 -6.38
CA ALA A 710 9.38 22.04 -7.59
C ALA A 710 9.11 21.24 -8.88
N GLY A 711 9.33 21.91 -10.02
CA GLY A 711 9.40 21.30 -11.35
C GLY A 711 8.09 21.25 -12.12
N LEU A 712 7.00 21.77 -11.57
CA LEU A 712 5.79 22.01 -12.35
C LEU A 712 5.92 23.32 -13.17
N PRO A 713 5.31 23.43 -14.36
CA PRO A 713 5.43 24.63 -15.20
C PRO A 713 4.99 25.93 -14.53
N ILE A 714 4.02 25.87 -13.61
CA ILE A 714 3.63 27.02 -12.78
C ILE A 714 4.73 27.43 -11.79
N GLN A 715 5.47 26.47 -11.23
CA GLN A 715 6.56 26.75 -10.30
C GLN A 715 7.76 27.36 -11.04
N ASP A 716 8.05 26.91 -12.26
CA ASP A 716 9.12 27.50 -13.08
C ASP A 716 8.87 28.98 -13.40
N GLN A 717 7.60 29.39 -13.51
CA GLN A 717 7.21 30.78 -13.75
C GLN A 717 7.04 31.58 -12.45
N TRP A 718 6.32 31.05 -11.47
CA TRP A 718 5.97 31.77 -10.24
C TRP A 718 7.09 31.73 -9.19
N ASN A 719 7.65 30.55 -8.92
CA ASN A 719 8.67 30.38 -7.88
C ASN A 719 10.02 30.94 -8.31
N ALA A 720 10.26 31.20 -9.60
CA ALA A 720 11.44 31.95 -10.04
C ALA A 720 11.53 33.35 -9.38
N ALA A 721 10.39 34.00 -9.14
CA ALA A 721 10.34 35.27 -8.41
C ALA A 721 9.99 35.09 -6.90
N ASN A 722 9.55 33.89 -6.50
CA ASN A 722 9.05 33.57 -5.16
C ASN A 722 9.59 32.20 -4.72
N PRO A 723 10.92 32.05 -4.53
CA PRO A 723 11.52 30.75 -4.36
C PRO A 723 11.08 30.06 -3.07
N ILE A 724 11.00 28.73 -3.11
CA ILE A 724 10.74 27.89 -1.95
C ILE A 724 12.07 27.49 -1.29
N SER A 725 12.19 27.74 0.01
CA SER A 725 13.34 27.25 0.78
C SER A 725 13.20 25.75 1.07
N LEU A 726 14.29 24.99 0.89
CA LEU A 726 14.33 23.58 1.31
C LEU A 726 14.03 23.42 2.81
N TYR A 727 14.43 24.39 3.63
CA TYR A 727 14.15 24.39 5.06
C TYR A 727 12.64 24.49 5.34
N ASP A 728 11.92 25.35 4.62
CA ASP A 728 10.46 25.49 4.77
C ASP A 728 9.74 24.19 4.36
N ALA A 729 10.21 23.50 3.32
CA ALA A 729 9.62 22.22 2.88
C ALA A 729 9.67 21.14 3.97
N VAL A 730 10.79 21.04 4.70
CA VAL A 730 10.95 20.11 5.84
C VAL A 730 10.06 20.53 7.01
N ASP A 731 9.93 21.83 7.29
CA ASP A 731 9.05 22.33 8.36
C ASP A 731 7.58 22.02 8.06
N ILE A 732 7.16 22.16 6.80
CA ILE A 732 5.82 21.76 6.31
C ILE A 732 5.63 20.26 6.51
N ALA A 733 6.56 19.43 6.03
CA ALA A 733 6.46 17.97 6.15
C ALA A 733 6.35 17.49 7.60
N THR A 734 7.20 18.06 8.47
CA THR A 734 7.22 17.79 9.91
C THR A 734 5.88 18.18 10.56
N ALA A 735 5.36 19.37 10.28
CA ALA A 735 4.12 19.84 10.87
C ALA A 735 2.89 19.04 10.43
N VAL A 736 2.76 18.79 9.12
CA VAL A 736 1.65 18.02 8.56
C VAL A 736 1.64 16.61 9.12
N ARG A 737 2.82 15.96 9.25
CA ARG A 737 2.93 14.63 9.87
C ARG A 737 2.56 14.63 11.35
N ARG A 738 3.01 15.64 12.11
CA ARG A 738 2.75 15.75 13.55
C ARG A 738 1.27 15.95 13.85
N GLN A 739 0.63 16.88 13.14
CA GLN A 739 -0.73 17.34 13.45
C GLN A 739 -1.81 16.55 12.71
N GLY A 740 -1.50 16.10 11.48
CA GLY A 740 -2.43 15.40 10.62
C GLY A 740 -2.58 13.91 10.91
N SER A 741 -3.57 13.33 10.26
CA SER A 741 -3.73 11.90 10.11
C SER A 741 -2.70 11.33 9.13
N GLY A 742 -2.33 10.05 9.29
CA GLY A 742 -1.53 9.35 8.27
C GLY A 742 -2.17 9.33 6.87
N ARG A 743 -3.51 9.48 6.78
CA ARG A 743 -4.25 9.60 5.51
C ARG A 743 -4.29 11.03 4.94
N GLU A 744 -3.80 12.02 5.68
CA GLU A 744 -3.75 13.44 5.28
C GLU A 744 -2.37 13.86 4.77
N VAL A 745 -1.31 13.14 5.16
CA VAL A 745 0.05 13.46 4.72
C VAL A 745 0.12 13.27 3.20
N PRO A 746 0.62 14.22 2.39
CA PRO A 746 0.90 14.03 0.97
C PRO A 746 2.31 13.44 0.77
N ARG A 747 2.66 13.01 -0.45
CA ARG A 747 4.07 12.81 -0.82
C ARG A 747 4.66 14.13 -1.27
N TYR A 748 5.88 14.40 -0.86
CA TYR A 748 6.61 15.60 -1.22
C TYR A 748 7.40 15.25 -2.48
N MET A 749 7.05 15.85 -3.62
CA MET A 749 7.54 15.42 -4.93
C MET A 749 8.35 16.52 -5.61
N ILE A 750 9.33 16.13 -6.40
CA ILE A 750 10.02 16.99 -7.36
C ILE A 750 9.80 16.39 -8.74
N ARG A 751 9.33 17.21 -9.66
CA ARG A 751 9.23 16.81 -11.07
C ARG A 751 10.48 17.27 -11.81
N THR A 752 10.98 16.44 -12.70
CA THR A 752 12.12 16.76 -13.57
C THR A 752 11.78 16.39 -15.02
N ILE A 753 12.64 16.77 -15.96
CA ILE A 753 12.51 16.33 -17.36
C ILE A 753 12.72 14.81 -17.55
N LEU A 754 13.27 14.14 -16.53
CA LEU A 754 13.55 12.69 -16.53
C LEU A 754 12.55 11.89 -15.67
N GLY A 755 11.47 12.52 -15.20
CA GLY A 755 10.49 11.88 -14.32
C GLY A 755 10.43 12.50 -12.93
N GLU A 756 9.71 11.85 -12.03
CA GLU A 756 9.41 12.36 -10.68
C GLU A 756 10.20 11.63 -9.61
N VAL A 757 10.61 12.36 -8.57
CA VAL A 757 11.32 11.81 -7.41
C VAL A 757 10.72 12.33 -6.10
N ASP A 758 10.79 11.51 -5.06
CA ASP A 758 10.42 11.92 -3.70
C ASP A 758 11.48 12.89 -3.13
N PHE A 759 11.03 13.97 -2.53
CA PHE A 759 11.87 14.95 -1.82
C PHE A 759 12.67 14.25 -0.71
N GLY A 760 13.99 14.17 -0.90
CA GLY A 760 14.95 13.62 0.06
C GLY A 760 15.02 12.10 0.14
N LEU A 761 14.00 11.37 -0.33
CA LEU A 761 13.99 9.90 -0.26
C LEU A 761 14.62 9.27 -1.50
N SER A 762 14.11 9.59 -2.69
CA SER A 762 14.66 9.09 -3.96
C SER A 762 15.45 10.16 -4.71
N SER A 763 15.85 11.21 -3.99
CA SER A 763 16.56 12.37 -4.52
C SER A 763 17.61 12.87 -3.53
N ALA A 764 18.73 13.37 -4.03
CA ALA A 764 19.66 14.20 -3.26
C ALA A 764 19.84 15.56 -3.96
N PHE A 765 20.15 16.60 -3.22
CA PHE A 765 20.28 17.96 -3.76
C PHE A 765 21.76 18.33 -3.90
N ILE A 766 22.06 19.17 -4.89
CA ILE A 766 23.41 19.62 -5.24
C ILE A 766 23.36 21.09 -5.61
N GLY A 767 24.40 21.85 -5.26
CA GLY A 767 24.52 23.27 -5.56
C GLY A 767 24.47 24.14 -4.31
N ASP A 768 24.25 25.45 -4.52
CA ASP A 768 24.12 26.47 -3.47
C ASP A 768 23.21 27.62 -3.95
N GLY A 769 22.56 28.28 -3.00
CA GLY A 769 21.61 29.37 -3.27
C GLY A 769 20.48 28.95 -4.21
N GLU A 770 20.28 29.70 -5.29
CA GLU A 770 19.24 29.45 -6.31
C GLU A 770 19.66 28.43 -7.37
N ASN A 771 20.94 28.06 -7.42
CA ASN A 771 21.49 27.11 -8.39
C ASN A 771 21.35 25.68 -7.88
N VAL A 772 20.12 25.20 -7.77
CA VAL A 772 19.81 23.87 -7.24
C VAL A 772 19.72 22.85 -8.37
N SER A 773 20.38 21.72 -8.18
CA SER A 773 20.21 20.51 -8.98
C SER A 773 19.80 19.34 -8.09
N VAL A 774 19.16 18.34 -8.69
CA VAL A 774 18.67 17.16 -7.99
C VAL A 774 19.28 15.92 -8.64
N LYS A 775 20.02 15.13 -7.85
CA LYS A 775 20.47 13.77 -8.19
C LYS A 775 19.29 12.82 -8.03
N LEU A 776 18.95 12.07 -9.08
CA LEU A 776 17.83 11.12 -9.07
C LEU A 776 18.33 9.73 -8.68
N LEU A 777 18.10 9.32 -7.44
CA LEU A 777 18.69 8.09 -6.88
C LEU A 777 18.08 6.80 -7.45
N CYS A 778 16.80 6.87 -7.82
CA CYS A 778 16.03 5.75 -8.37
C CYS A 778 16.28 5.48 -9.85
N TYR A 779 16.92 6.39 -10.59
CA TYR A 779 17.12 6.26 -12.03
C TYR A 779 18.61 6.10 -12.38
N ASP A 780 18.86 5.46 -13.51
CA ASP A 780 20.16 5.37 -14.16
C ASP A 780 19.97 5.30 -15.69
N LEU A 781 21.07 5.27 -16.44
CA LEU A 781 20.98 5.21 -17.90
C LEU A 781 20.28 3.93 -18.41
N ALA A 782 20.42 2.81 -17.69
CA ALA A 782 19.82 1.53 -18.09
C ALA A 782 18.29 1.59 -18.02
N TYR A 783 17.74 2.24 -16.99
CA TYR A 783 16.31 2.50 -16.87
C TYR A 783 15.74 3.21 -18.12
N PHE A 784 16.36 4.32 -18.53
CA PHE A 784 15.88 5.07 -19.70
C PHE A 784 16.10 4.32 -21.01
N LYS A 785 17.21 3.60 -21.15
CA LYS A 785 17.49 2.75 -22.31
C LYS A 785 16.53 1.57 -22.44
N ALA A 786 15.99 1.07 -21.33
CA ALA A 786 14.93 0.08 -21.38
C ALA A 786 13.67 0.66 -22.03
N MET A 787 13.35 1.94 -21.84
CA MET A 787 12.20 2.59 -22.50
C MET A 787 12.46 2.89 -23.98
N SER A 788 13.68 3.32 -24.33
CA SER A 788 14.11 3.63 -25.69
C SER A 788 15.60 3.33 -25.81
N ALA A 789 15.96 2.33 -26.63
CA ALA A 789 17.35 1.85 -26.72
C ALA A 789 18.35 2.92 -27.19
N ASP A 790 17.85 3.90 -27.93
CA ASP A 790 18.51 5.08 -28.46
C ASP A 790 18.55 6.28 -27.49
N PHE A 791 18.03 6.13 -26.27
CA PHE A 791 18.06 7.20 -25.27
C PHE A 791 19.48 7.66 -24.95
N THR A 792 19.63 8.99 -24.94
CA THR A 792 20.82 9.70 -24.46
C THR A 792 20.40 10.82 -23.52
N TRP A 793 21.27 11.18 -22.58
CA TRP A 793 21.00 12.27 -21.65
C TRP A 793 20.64 13.57 -22.41
N PRO A 794 19.52 14.23 -22.06
CA PRO A 794 19.19 15.53 -22.61
C PRO A 794 20.27 16.58 -22.28
N ALA A 795 20.31 17.65 -23.08
CA ALA A 795 21.25 18.74 -22.85
C ALA A 795 21.11 19.33 -21.43
N GLY A 796 22.24 19.55 -20.75
CA GLY A 796 22.28 20.10 -19.39
C GLY A 796 22.16 19.06 -18.26
N ILE A 797 21.87 17.80 -18.58
CA ILE A 797 21.92 16.69 -17.62
C ILE A 797 23.36 16.21 -17.47
N ARG A 798 23.78 16.01 -16.22
CA ARG A 798 25.07 15.41 -15.87
C ARG A 798 24.85 14.04 -15.24
N GLU A 799 25.84 13.17 -15.35
CA GLU A 799 25.88 11.89 -14.63
C GLU A 799 26.98 11.97 -13.59
N ASP A 800 26.76 11.37 -12.41
CA ASP A 800 27.78 11.28 -11.38
C ASP A 800 28.58 9.98 -11.44
N GLY A 801 29.48 9.76 -10.48
CA GLY A 801 30.32 8.56 -10.42
C GLY A 801 29.58 7.25 -10.21
N ASP A 802 28.33 7.30 -9.72
CA ASP A 802 27.47 6.13 -9.48
C ASP A 802 26.49 5.89 -10.63
N GLY A 803 26.61 6.63 -11.74
CA GLY A 803 25.72 6.53 -12.90
C GLY A 803 24.35 7.19 -12.70
N LYS A 804 24.20 8.07 -11.70
CA LYS A 804 22.94 8.74 -11.38
C LYS A 804 22.84 10.11 -12.06
N PRO A 805 21.70 10.43 -12.70
CA PRO A 805 21.54 11.71 -13.36
C PRO A 805 21.33 12.85 -12.37
N ILE A 806 21.92 14.00 -12.66
CA ILE A 806 21.82 15.25 -11.94
C ILE A 806 21.07 16.24 -12.85
N VAL A 807 19.91 16.69 -12.39
CA VAL A 807 19.00 17.55 -13.15
C VAL A 807 18.88 18.93 -12.50
N PRO A 808 19.09 20.05 -13.21
CA PRO A 808 18.84 21.37 -12.66
C PRO A 808 17.34 21.58 -12.40
N VAL A 809 17.01 22.25 -11.29
CA VAL A 809 15.62 22.53 -10.89
C VAL A 809 15.50 24.00 -10.48
N SER A 810 14.50 24.69 -11.04
CA SER A 810 14.19 26.10 -10.77
C SER A 810 13.24 26.29 -9.58
N GLY A 811 13.25 27.51 -9.02
CA GLY A 811 12.28 27.94 -8.01
C GLY A 811 12.54 27.40 -6.60
N LEU A 812 13.72 26.80 -6.36
CA LEU A 812 14.18 26.36 -5.06
C LEU A 812 15.35 27.20 -4.57
N LEU A 813 15.42 27.39 -3.26
CA LEU A 813 16.53 28.01 -2.57
C LEU A 813 17.13 27.02 -1.58
N LYS A 814 18.38 26.61 -1.81
CA LYS A 814 19.14 25.80 -0.86
C LYS A 814 19.62 26.69 0.28
N THR A 815 18.83 26.75 1.36
CA THR A 815 19.11 27.54 2.56
C THR A 815 19.76 26.72 3.69
N THR A 816 20.15 25.48 3.42
CA THR A 816 20.71 24.56 4.42
C THR A 816 21.67 23.60 3.74
N ASP A 817 22.71 23.19 4.48
CA ASP A 817 23.65 22.12 4.12
C ASP A 817 23.23 20.76 4.74
N PHE A 818 22.03 20.71 5.33
CA PHE A 818 21.47 19.49 5.91
C PHE A 818 21.05 18.52 4.81
N ALA A 819 21.53 17.27 4.91
CA ALA A 819 21.55 16.20 3.90
C ALA A 819 20.26 15.85 3.10
N LEU A 820 19.18 16.59 3.30
CA LEU A 820 18.17 16.86 2.27
C LEU A 820 18.62 17.98 1.29
N SER A 821 19.92 18.27 1.20
CA SER A 821 20.52 19.44 0.55
C SER A 821 21.73 19.11 -0.30
#